data_AF-A9G9Q3-F1
#
_entry.id   AF-A9G9Q3-F1
#
_cell.length_a   1.000
_cell.length_b   1.000
_cell.length_c   1.000
_cell.angle_alpha   90.00
_cell.angle_beta   90.00
_cell.angle_gamma   90.00
#
_symmetry.space_group_name_H-M   'P 1'
#
loop_
_entity.id
_entity.type
_entity.pdbx_description
1 polymer ?
#
loop_
_entity_poly.entity_id
_entity_poly.type
_entity_poly.pdbx_seq_one_letter_code
_entity_poly.pdbx_strand_id
1 'polypeptide(L)'
;MTTRAPAGYEADQRRDDLSAYARYLSAMDASMRQKVALTAAHLLCEGRVADMGMGSGQGSAALAQLYPRLEVIGVDIDPTVVELARRAHQHPNLGFQLGDIARTVFPPESLDGIFDSSVLHHVTSYGGYRHANAAEALAAQVEQLSPGGVLVVRDFVDPGPETVFLDVPAEDGDDGRDPRSASTAALLERFAGEFRSLSPEPGFPLARAAGEPSGALPAPRPGWRRYRLAHKHAVEFVLRKDYRADWEAEVKEEYTYFSQAQFEALFARLGLRVLSSTPLRNPWIVRNRFVGRFELRDTTGARLPYPPTNYLIVGEKVKAGQGVAFRLAPAESARQFLRIEHHQDRATGQVFDLAARPHPTLDIVPFFFAGETAYVLARTSYPRPIARACREETPPLDGSGPADYLAEPIAVVQTEFPVGHTVEHALERAAGVRAAAIQRMIPGTTYYPSPGGILEEVRSMLVEVEPTFVNAPSENVSGFGTSGRIRAIEARQLLRAAQVGGLPDARLELNVYDLLARFGLPFGPWIGDEIPLAAAGAGAAGVACGAGDGGVAAVRPTSLAALLGRPSRRRFSRVDPSASAGFLEVRRARFEELTADGGVVAARELEYVVPRPLGVLTVSTALLARAPSGEIVLGVDDHDLPAAQSFSGDSGILVAPAWRLPRSVSALSAAEAFVRERLEAEYGVRVGAAVELGGAYRPSAGLTPELVQPLAFVVTAAPASAGAPASAAAMPEVAPGSDAARRLSWVPLIELVAGRERLPDGHLRVAALRAAHALGLAIAPPHPR
;
A
#
# COMPACT_ATOMS: atom_id res chain seq x y z
N MET A 1 -11.54 1.39 -57.35
CA MET A 1 -12.15 0.90 -56.10
C MET A 1 -11.72 -0.53 -55.89
N THR A 2 -10.67 -0.72 -55.10
CA THR A 2 -10.29 -2.01 -54.51
C THR A 2 -10.16 -1.72 -53.04
N THR A 3 -11.23 -2.02 -52.30
CA THR A 3 -11.30 -1.94 -50.84
C THR A 3 -10.28 -2.91 -50.27
N ARG A 4 -9.12 -2.37 -49.89
CA ARG A 4 -8.13 -3.05 -49.06
C ARG A 4 -8.83 -3.33 -47.73
N ALA A 5 -9.00 -4.60 -47.38
CA ALA A 5 -9.44 -4.98 -46.05
C ALA A 5 -8.53 -4.29 -45.01
N PRO A 6 -9.07 -3.76 -43.89
CA PRO A 6 -8.23 -3.14 -42.88
C PRO A 6 -7.23 -4.19 -42.42
N ALA A 7 -5.94 -3.93 -42.60
CA ALA A 7 -4.93 -4.70 -41.88
C ALA A 7 -5.30 -4.56 -40.40
N GLY A 8 -5.53 -5.68 -39.71
CA GLY A 8 -5.79 -5.64 -38.28
C GLY A 8 -4.65 -4.93 -37.58
N TYR A 9 -4.95 -4.26 -36.46
CA TYR A 9 -3.97 -3.54 -35.65
C TYR A 9 -2.79 -4.44 -35.19
N GLU A 10 -2.94 -5.77 -35.28
CA GLU A 10 -1.87 -6.77 -35.22
C GLU A 10 -0.65 -6.41 -36.07
N ALA A 11 -0.86 -5.89 -37.28
CA ALA A 11 0.23 -5.52 -38.19
C ALA A 11 1.08 -4.36 -37.64
N ASP A 12 0.45 -3.45 -36.89
CA ASP A 12 1.12 -2.26 -36.33
C ASP A 12 1.92 -2.57 -35.06
N GLN A 13 1.72 -3.76 -34.47
CA GLN A 13 2.49 -4.26 -33.32
C GLN A 13 3.71 -5.11 -33.72
N ARG A 14 3.78 -5.60 -34.97
CA ARG A 14 4.91 -6.40 -35.45
C ARG A 14 6.20 -5.58 -35.53
N ARG A 15 7.32 -6.23 -35.24
CA ARG A 15 8.65 -5.63 -35.40
C ARG A 15 9.29 -6.07 -36.71
N ASP A 16 10.16 -5.22 -37.24
CA ASP A 16 10.75 -5.42 -38.57
C ASP A 16 11.62 -6.69 -38.68
N ASP A 17 12.29 -7.07 -37.58
CA ASP A 17 13.13 -8.28 -37.51
C ASP A 17 13.30 -8.84 -36.07
N LEU A 18 13.90 -10.03 -35.95
CA LEU A 18 14.17 -10.69 -34.66
C LEU A 18 15.11 -9.89 -33.75
N SER A 19 15.99 -9.04 -34.30
CA SER A 19 16.86 -8.17 -33.50
C SER A 19 16.08 -7.03 -32.85
N ALA A 20 15.06 -6.51 -33.55
CA ALA A 20 14.11 -5.53 -33.04
C ALA A 20 13.21 -6.14 -31.96
N TYR A 21 12.78 -7.40 -32.11
CA TYR A 21 12.13 -8.15 -31.03
C TYR A 21 13.05 -8.28 -29.81
N ALA A 22 14.30 -8.70 -29.99
CA ALA A 22 15.23 -8.88 -28.87
C ALA A 22 15.49 -7.57 -28.10
N ARG A 23 15.65 -6.44 -28.79
CA ARG A 23 15.81 -5.12 -28.14
C ARG A 23 14.57 -4.71 -27.36
N TYR A 24 13.40 -4.82 -27.97
CA TYR A 24 12.11 -4.48 -27.34
C TYR A 24 11.86 -5.32 -26.08
N LEU A 25 12.00 -6.65 -26.19
CA LEU A 25 11.79 -7.58 -25.06
C LEU A 25 12.82 -7.35 -23.95
N SER A 26 14.10 -7.16 -24.28
CA SER A 26 15.14 -6.88 -23.27
C SER A 26 14.87 -5.58 -22.49
N ALA A 27 14.34 -4.54 -23.15
CA ALA A 27 13.97 -3.30 -22.47
C ALA A 27 12.78 -3.51 -21.52
N MET A 28 11.81 -4.33 -21.91
CA MET A 28 10.66 -4.71 -21.07
C MET A 28 11.09 -5.53 -19.84
N ASP A 29 12.01 -6.47 -20.03
CA ASP A 29 12.46 -7.46 -19.05
C ASP A 29 13.29 -6.87 -17.90
N ALA A 30 14.00 -5.76 -18.15
CA ALA A 30 14.89 -5.11 -17.19
C ALA A 30 14.20 -4.74 -15.85
N SER A 31 12.89 -4.56 -15.85
CA SER A 31 12.07 -4.21 -14.67
C SER A 31 11.05 -5.28 -14.27
N MET A 32 11.01 -6.43 -14.96
CA MET A 32 9.91 -7.40 -14.86
C MET A 32 9.78 -8.03 -13.47
N ARG A 33 10.90 -8.35 -12.81
CA ARG A 33 10.87 -8.93 -11.45
C ARG A 33 10.19 -8.01 -10.44
N GLN A 34 10.45 -6.71 -10.52
CA GLN A 34 9.81 -5.72 -9.63
C GLN A 34 8.32 -5.57 -9.96
N LYS A 35 7.96 -5.55 -11.26
CA LYS A 35 6.56 -5.49 -11.71
C LYS A 35 5.77 -6.67 -11.16
N VAL A 36 6.25 -7.90 -11.38
CA VAL A 36 5.62 -9.13 -10.90
C VAL A 36 5.53 -9.15 -9.38
N ALA A 37 6.58 -8.78 -8.66
CA ALA A 37 6.54 -8.75 -7.20
C ALA A 37 5.45 -7.80 -6.68
N LEU A 38 5.36 -6.60 -7.24
CA LEU A 38 4.39 -5.58 -6.82
C LEU A 38 2.95 -6.02 -7.11
N THR A 39 2.69 -6.57 -8.29
CA THR A 39 1.33 -6.85 -8.75
C THR A 39 0.83 -8.22 -8.31
N ALA A 40 1.67 -9.24 -8.36
CA ALA A 40 1.29 -10.60 -8.00
C ALA A 40 1.00 -10.73 -6.50
N ALA A 41 1.53 -9.83 -5.67
CA ALA A 41 1.20 -9.74 -4.26
C ALA A 41 -0.31 -9.50 -3.99
N HIS A 42 -1.07 -9.04 -4.99
CA HIS A 42 -2.52 -8.89 -4.90
C HIS A 42 -3.32 -10.13 -5.33
N LEU A 43 -2.65 -11.14 -5.91
CA LEU A 43 -3.27 -12.42 -6.24
C LEU A 43 -3.29 -13.30 -4.99
N LEU A 44 -4.34 -13.15 -4.19
CA LEU A 44 -4.62 -13.97 -3.00
C LEU A 44 -5.45 -15.21 -3.39
N CYS A 45 -4.98 -15.95 -4.38
CA CYS A 45 -5.68 -17.11 -4.93
C CYS A 45 -4.75 -18.27 -5.29
N GLU A 46 -5.37 -19.39 -5.64
CA GLU A 46 -4.77 -20.56 -6.25
C GLU A 46 -5.53 -20.86 -7.55
N GLY A 47 -5.00 -21.76 -8.38
CA GLY A 47 -5.69 -22.20 -9.59
C GLY A 47 -5.17 -21.52 -10.85
N ARG A 48 -6.05 -21.20 -11.80
CA ARG A 48 -5.65 -20.86 -13.17
C ARG A 48 -5.58 -19.36 -13.39
N VAL A 49 -4.42 -18.86 -13.82
CA VAL A 49 -4.15 -17.43 -14.01
C VAL A 49 -3.68 -17.16 -15.43
N ALA A 50 -4.27 -16.15 -16.06
CA ALA A 50 -3.84 -15.67 -17.37
C ALA A 50 -3.02 -14.37 -17.24
N ASP A 51 -1.85 -14.33 -17.87
CA ASP A 51 -1.03 -13.13 -18.05
C ASP A 51 -1.28 -12.60 -19.47
N MET A 52 -2.09 -11.55 -19.57
CA MET A 52 -2.61 -10.99 -20.83
C MET A 52 -1.61 -9.97 -21.38
N GLY A 53 -1.08 -10.23 -22.59
CA GLY A 53 0.00 -9.45 -23.18
C GLY A 53 1.35 -9.76 -22.56
N MET A 54 1.68 -11.04 -22.45
CA MET A 54 2.85 -11.51 -21.70
C MET A 54 4.20 -11.03 -22.26
N GLY A 55 4.27 -10.59 -23.52
CA GLY A 55 5.52 -10.28 -24.20
C GLY A 55 6.48 -11.47 -24.15
N SER A 56 7.70 -11.27 -23.64
CA SER A 56 8.77 -12.28 -23.57
C SER A 56 8.38 -13.57 -22.82
N GLY A 57 7.32 -13.53 -22.01
CA GLY A 57 6.95 -14.61 -21.10
C GLY A 57 7.75 -14.62 -19.80
N GLN A 58 8.70 -13.69 -19.60
CA GLN A 58 9.51 -13.63 -18.38
C GLN A 58 8.64 -13.33 -17.15
N GLY A 59 7.62 -12.49 -17.29
CA GLY A 59 6.65 -12.19 -16.23
C GLY A 59 5.86 -13.44 -15.82
N SER A 60 5.30 -14.13 -16.82
CA SER A 60 4.56 -15.38 -16.62
C SER A 60 5.44 -16.48 -15.98
N ALA A 61 6.70 -16.59 -16.41
CA ALA A 61 7.65 -17.53 -15.82
C ALA A 61 7.98 -17.20 -14.35
N ALA A 62 8.18 -15.91 -14.03
CA ALA A 62 8.39 -15.48 -12.66
C ALA A 62 7.17 -15.77 -11.77
N LEU A 63 5.95 -15.55 -12.27
CA LEU A 63 4.71 -15.93 -11.58
C LEU A 63 4.66 -17.42 -11.29
N ALA A 64 4.93 -18.26 -12.29
CA ALA A 64 4.89 -19.72 -12.15
C ALA A 64 5.90 -20.23 -11.12
N GLN A 65 7.09 -19.62 -11.05
CA GLN A 65 8.12 -19.94 -10.06
C GLN A 65 7.76 -19.47 -8.65
N LEU A 66 7.22 -18.27 -8.51
CA LEU A 66 6.84 -17.69 -7.20
C LEU A 66 5.64 -18.41 -6.60
N TYR A 67 4.73 -18.92 -7.43
CA TYR A 67 3.49 -19.56 -6.99
C TYR A 67 3.30 -20.93 -7.65
N PRO A 68 3.90 -22.00 -7.10
CA PRO A 68 3.85 -23.34 -7.68
C PRO A 68 2.46 -23.96 -7.82
N ARG A 69 1.46 -23.40 -7.13
CA ARG A 69 0.04 -23.82 -7.21
C ARG A 69 -0.82 -22.97 -8.15
N LEU A 70 -0.22 -21.99 -8.81
CA LEU A 70 -0.85 -21.34 -9.95
C LEU A 70 -0.52 -22.14 -11.21
N GLU A 71 -1.52 -22.41 -12.03
CA GLU A 71 -1.34 -22.72 -13.45
C GLU A 71 -1.32 -21.39 -14.20
N VAL A 72 -0.14 -20.98 -14.68
CA VAL A 72 0.04 -19.69 -15.34
C VAL A 72 0.01 -19.88 -16.85
N ILE A 73 -0.82 -19.11 -17.56
CA ILE A 73 -0.88 -19.09 -19.02
C ILE A 73 -0.57 -17.68 -19.51
N GLY A 74 0.57 -17.50 -20.17
CA GLY A 74 0.87 -16.26 -20.89
C GLY A 74 0.14 -16.21 -22.22
N VAL A 75 -0.56 -15.11 -22.49
CA VAL A 75 -1.30 -14.87 -23.74
C VAL A 75 -0.66 -13.71 -24.48
N ASP A 76 -0.37 -13.90 -25.76
CA ASP A 76 0.10 -12.81 -26.63
C ASP A 76 -0.53 -12.93 -28.02
N ILE A 77 -0.69 -11.79 -28.69
CA ILE A 77 -1.27 -11.72 -30.04
C ILE A 77 -0.24 -12.04 -31.12
N ASP A 78 1.05 -11.92 -30.82
CA ASP A 78 2.13 -12.18 -31.77
C ASP A 78 2.60 -13.65 -31.72
N PRO A 79 2.39 -14.45 -32.78
CA PRO A 79 2.80 -15.85 -32.79
C PRO A 79 4.32 -16.04 -32.66
N THR A 80 5.13 -15.06 -33.07
CA THR A 80 6.59 -15.09 -32.94
C THR A 80 6.99 -15.00 -31.48
N VAL A 81 6.36 -14.08 -30.73
CA VAL A 81 6.61 -13.86 -29.31
C VAL A 81 6.22 -15.09 -28.50
N VAL A 82 5.06 -15.69 -28.80
CA VAL A 82 4.60 -16.94 -28.16
C VAL A 82 5.61 -18.08 -28.35
N GLU A 83 6.12 -18.26 -29.57
CA GLU A 83 7.08 -19.31 -29.87
C GLU A 83 8.43 -19.06 -29.17
N LEU A 84 8.89 -17.81 -29.09
CA LEU A 84 10.10 -17.44 -28.34
C LEU A 84 9.93 -17.74 -26.83
N ALA A 85 8.79 -17.37 -26.24
CA ALA A 85 8.49 -17.62 -24.83
C ALA A 85 8.51 -19.13 -24.49
N ARG A 86 7.88 -19.97 -25.33
CA ARG A 86 7.87 -21.45 -25.17
C ARG A 86 9.27 -22.07 -25.20
N ARG A 87 10.18 -21.49 -26.00
CA ARG A 87 11.56 -21.96 -26.08
C ARG A 87 12.39 -21.50 -24.89
N ALA A 88 12.16 -20.27 -24.41
CA ALA A 88 12.94 -19.65 -23.35
C ALA A 88 12.53 -20.13 -21.94
N HIS A 89 11.26 -20.48 -21.73
CA HIS A 89 10.72 -20.76 -20.40
C HIS A 89 10.00 -22.11 -20.36
N GLN A 90 10.47 -23.01 -19.49
CA GLN A 90 9.88 -24.32 -19.28
C GLN A 90 9.70 -24.57 -17.78
N HIS A 91 8.44 -24.54 -17.33
CA HIS A 91 8.04 -24.85 -15.96
C HIS A 91 6.80 -25.76 -15.98
N PRO A 92 6.63 -26.66 -14.99
CA PRO A 92 5.56 -27.65 -15.00
C PRO A 92 4.15 -27.03 -14.93
N ASN A 93 4.04 -25.82 -14.40
CA ASN A 93 2.80 -25.07 -14.20
C ASN A 93 2.72 -23.82 -15.09
N LEU A 94 3.45 -23.77 -16.21
CA LEU A 94 3.48 -22.66 -17.15
C LEU A 94 3.11 -23.11 -18.56
N GLY A 95 2.19 -22.38 -19.17
CA GLY A 95 1.82 -22.51 -20.57
C GLY A 95 1.83 -21.16 -21.30
N PHE A 96 1.79 -21.22 -22.63
CA PHE A 96 1.71 -20.03 -23.48
C PHE A 96 0.73 -20.25 -24.62
N GLN A 97 -0.12 -19.26 -24.90
CA GLN A 97 -1.21 -19.33 -25.86
C GLN A 97 -1.24 -18.09 -26.78
N LEU A 98 -1.49 -18.31 -28.07
CA LEU A 98 -1.77 -17.25 -29.02
C LEU A 98 -3.22 -16.75 -28.81
N GLY A 99 -3.41 -15.45 -28.66
CA GLY A 99 -4.75 -14.88 -28.48
C GLY A 99 -4.78 -13.36 -28.51
N ASP A 100 -5.92 -12.81 -28.96
CA ASP A 100 -6.26 -11.40 -28.83
C ASP A 100 -6.90 -11.16 -27.46
N ILE A 101 -6.21 -10.41 -26.58
CA ILE A 101 -6.66 -10.13 -25.22
C ILE A 101 -7.88 -9.19 -25.16
N ALA A 102 -8.23 -8.54 -26.27
CA ALA A 102 -9.47 -7.76 -26.39
C ALA A 102 -10.69 -8.64 -26.66
N ARG A 103 -10.52 -9.96 -26.73
CA ARG A 103 -11.56 -10.96 -26.95
C ARG A 103 -11.46 -12.08 -25.90
N THR A 104 -12.44 -12.98 -25.92
CA THR A 104 -12.40 -14.19 -25.10
C THR A 104 -11.38 -15.18 -25.66
N VAL A 105 -10.43 -15.59 -24.81
CA VAL A 105 -9.34 -16.53 -25.13
C VAL A 105 -9.55 -17.88 -24.43
N PHE A 106 -10.23 -17.83 -23.28
CA PHE A 106 -10.57 -18.95 -22.42
C PHE A 106 -12.10 -19.09 -22.31
N PRO A 107 -12.60 -20.26 -21.89
CA PRO A 107 -14.02 -20.43 -21.59
C PRO A 107 -14.50 -19.46 -20.49
N PRO A 108 -15.80 -19.09 -20.48
CA PRO A 108 -16.39 -18.32 -19.39
C PRO A 108 -16.15 -18.99 -18.03
N GLU A 109 -15.93 -18.16 -16.99
CA GLU A 109 -15.74 -18.63 -15.61
C GLU A 109 -14.71 -19.77 -15.45
N SER A 110 -13.57 -19.67 -16.14
CA SER A 110 -12.52 -20.71 -16.13
C SER A 110 -11.18 -20.25 -15.55
N LEU A 111 -11.08 -18.97 -15.16
CA LEU A 111 -9.89 -18.37 -14.59
C LEU A 111 -10.13 -17.88 -13.15
N ASP A 112 -9.17 -18.16 -12.27
CA ASP A 112 -9.12 -17.66 -10.89
C ASP A 112 -8.39 -16.32 -10.79
N GLY A 113 -7.60 -15.97 -11.80
CA GLY A 113 -6.97 -14.67 -11.91
C GLY A 113 -6.67 -14.24 -13.34
N ILE A 114 -6.68 -12.94 -13.57
CA ILE A 114 -6.21 -12.32 -14.81
C ILE A 114 -5.26 -11.19 -14.43
N PHE A 115 -4.16 -11.09 -15.16
CA PHE A 115 -3.14 -10.09 -14.98
C PHE A 115 -2.92 -9.33 -16.30
N ASP A 116 -3.19 -8.03 -16.29
CA ASP A 116 -2.81 -7.10 -17.36
C ASP A 116 -1.70 -6.19 -16.84
N SER A 117 -0.51 -6.25 -17.43
CA SER A 117 0.60 -5.37 -17.03
C SER A 117 1.17 -4.61 -18.22
N SER A 118 0.84 -3.33 -18.30
CA SER A 118 1.29 -2.41 -19.34
C SER A 118 0.92 -2.91 -20.73
N VAL A 119 -0.34 -3.31 -20.91
CA VAL A 119 -0.85 -3.84 -22.18
C VAL A 119 -2.11 -3.13 -22.67
N LEU A 120 -2.97 -2.63 -21.80
CA LEU A 120 -4.28 -2.12 -22.20
C LEU A 120 -4.16 -0.81 -23.00
N HIS A 121 -3.11 -0.01 -22.76
CA HIS A 121 -2.80 1.14 -23.61
C HIS A 121 -2.40 0.76 -25.04
N HIS A 122 -1.94 -0.48 -25.31
CA HIS A 122 -1.74 -0.96 -26.68
C HIS A 122 -3.10 -1.20 -27.37
N VAL A 123 -4.06 -1.78 -26.64
CA VAL A 123 -5.42 -2.03 -27.15
C VAL A 123 -6.12 -0.73 -27.56
N THR A 124 -5.85 0.38 -26.84
CA THR A 124 -6.34 1.71 -27.24
C THR A 124 -5.51 2.29 -28.38
N SER A 125 -4.18 2.40 -28.22
CA SER A 125 -3.29 3.10 -29.16
C SER A 125 -3.36 2.53 -30.57
N TYR A 126 -3.23 1.20 -30.70
CA TYR A 126 -3.28 0.51 -31.98
C TYR A 126 -4.71 0.25 -32.45
N GLY A 127 -5.69 0.33 -31.55
CA GLY A 127 -7.11 0.27 -31.88
C GLY A 127 -7.73 1.64 -32.25
N GLY A 128 -6.94 2.57 -32.79
CA GLY A 128 -7.39 3.88 -33.25
C GLY A 128 -7.60 4.92 -32.14
N TYR A 129 -6.85 4.81 -31.03
CA TYR A 129 -6.94 5.67 -29.84
C TYR A 129 -8.34 5.72 -29.19
N ARG A 130 -9.17 4.69 -29.42
CA ARG A 130 -10.49 4.57 -28.79
C ARG A 130 -10.33 4.01 -27.38
N HIS A 131 -10.50 4.86 -26.37
CA HIS A 131 -10.46 4.43 -24.95
C HIS A 131 -11.50 3.36 -24.64
N ALA A 132 -12.63 3.34 -25.36
CA ALA A 132 -13.65 2.30 -25.25
C ALA A 132 -13.11 0.88 -25.49
N ASN A 133 -12.06 0.70 -26.31
CA ASN A 133 -11.49 -0.62 -26.57
C ASN A 133 -10.94 -1.26 -25.28
N ALA A 134 -10.33 -0.48 -24.38
CA ALA A 134 -9.85 -1.00 -23.11
C ALA A 134 -11.03 -1.45 -22.22
N ALA A 135 -12.16 -0.74 -22.25
CA ALA A 135 -13.36 -1.15 -21.51
C ALA A 135 -14.00 -2.42 -22.08
N GLU A 136 -14.03 -2.56 -23.41
CA GLU A 136 -14.50 -3.75 -24.12
C GLU A 136 -13.61 -4.96 -23.83
N ALA A 137 -12.27 -4.78 -23.86
CA ALA A 137 -11.31 -5.82 -23.51
C ALA A 137 -11.49 -6.30 -22.06
N LEU A 138 -11.56 -5.37 -21.11
CA LEU A 138 -11.79 -5.69 -19.70
C LEU A 138 -13.13 -6.41 -19.48
N ALA A 139 -14.19 -6.05 -20.20
CA ALA A 139 -15.46 -6.77 -20.13
C ALA A 139 -15.32 -8.23 -20.60
N ALA A 140 -14.67 -8.46 -21.75
CA ALA A 140 -14.42 -9.80 -22.27
C ALA A 140 -13.54 -10.65 -21.34
N GLN A 141 -12.58 -10.02 -20.65
CA GLN A 141 -11.75 -10.70 -19.64
C GLN A 141 -12.56 -11.06 -18.39
N VAL A 142 -13.41 -10.16 -17.89
CA VAL A 142 -14.24 -10.42 -16.70
C VAL A 142 -15.23 -11.57 -16.93
N GLU A 143 -15.71 -11.79 -18.16
CA GLU A 143 -16.53 -12.97 -18.49
C GLU A 143 -15.79 -14.30 -18.25
N GLN A 144 -14.47 -14.32 -18.44
CA GLN A 144 -13.63 -15.50 -18.30
C GLN A 144 -13.25 -15.79 -16.84
N LEU A 145 -13.36 -14.80 -15.95
CA LEU A 145 -13.13 -14.97 -14.51
C LEU A 145 -14.26 -15.74 -13.83
N SER A 146 -13.91 -16.68 -12.96
CA SER A 146 -14.83 -17.30 -12.02
C SER A 146 -15.34 -16.27 -11.00
N PRO A 147 -16.54 -16.44 -10.40
CA PRO A 147 -16.92 -15.66 -9.22
C PRO A 147 -15.91 -15.87 -8.07
N GLY A 148 -15.33 -14.78 -7.57
CA GLY A 148 -14.19 -14.77 -6.66
C GLY A 148 -12.82 -14.71 -7.37
N GLY A 149 -12.79 -14.77 -8.70
CA GLY A 149 -11.58 -14.55 -9.47
C GLY A 149 -11.12 -13.09 -9.38
N VAL A 150 -9.81 -12.87 -9.46
CA VAL A 150 -9.20 -11.54 -9.29
C VAL A 150 -8.65 -11.03 -10.62
N LEU A 151 -9.04 -9.82 -11.00
CA LEU A 151 -8.44 -9.07 -12.09
C LEU A 151 -7.46 -8.05 -11.52
N VAL A 152 -6.21 -8.07 -12.01
CA VAL A 152 -5.18 -7.10 -11.66
C VAL A 152 -4.75 -6.35 -12.91
N VAL A 153 -4.95 -5.03 -12.92
CA VAL A 153 -4.49 -4.16 -14.00
C VAL A 153 -3.41 -3.23 -13.48
N ARG A 154 -2.24 -3.29 -14.09
CA ARG A 154 -1.13 -2.37 -13.83
C ARG A 154 -0.79 -1.65 -15.12
N ASP A 155 -1.20 -0.40 -15.24
CA ASP A 155 -1.01 0.38 -16.47
C ASP A 155 -0.64 1.83 -16.15
N PHE A 156 -1.10 2.81 -16.93
CA PHE A 156 -0.95 4.24 -16.65
C PHE A 156 -2.29 4.88 -16.27
N VAL A 157 -2.24 6.10 -15.74
CA VAL A 157 -3.44 6.83 -15.28
C VAL A 157 -3.44 8.25 -15.82
N ASP A 158 -4.61 8.67 -16.31
CA ASP A 158 -4.89 10.05 -16.71
C ASP A 158 -4.93 10.96 -15.48
N PRO A 159 -4.04 11.96 -15.39
CA PRO A 159 -4.01 12.89 -14.26
C PRO A 159 -5.13 13.94 -14.31
N GLY A 160 -5.93 13.97 -15.38
CA GLY A 160 -7.01 14.92 -15.60
C GLY A 160 -6.73 15.92 -16.74
N PRO A 161 -7.78 16.62 -17.21
CA PRO A 161 -7.70 17.53 -18.35
C PRO A 161 -7.28 18.96 -17.98
N GLU A 162 -7.02 19.25 -16.70
CA GLU A 162 -6.74 20.59 -16.20
C GLU A 162 -5.54 21.21 -16.93
N THR A 163 -5.52 22.53 -17.05
CA THR A 163 -4.36 23.22 -17.62
C THR A 163 -3.25 23.34 -16.58
N VAL A 164 -2.01 23.04 -16.98
CA VAL A 164 -0.81 23.16 -16.14
C VAL A 164 0.27 23.96 -16.85
N PHE A 165 1.25 24.40 -16.07
CA PHE A 165 2.51 24.90 -16.57
C PHE A 165 3.60 23.83 -16.39
N LEU A 166 4.30 23.53 -17.47
CA LEU A 166 5.45 22.62 -17.50
C LEU A 166 6.71 23.43 -17.82
N ASP A 167 7.64 23.45 -16.88
CA ASP A 167 8.96 24.02 -17.06
C ASP A 167 9.94 22.89 -17.38
N VAL A 168 10.69 23.04 -18.47
CA VAL A 168 11.70 22.08 -18.92
C VAL A 168 13.01 22.77 -19.31
N PRO A 169 14.16 22.09 -19.20
CA PRO A 169 15.43 22.61 -19.70
C PRO A 169 15.38 22.91 -21.20
N ALA A 170 16.00 24.02 -21.61
CA ALA A 170 16.15 24.40 -23.01
C ALA A 170 17.62 24.35 -23.50
N GLU A 171 18.57 24.12 -22.60
CA GLU A 171 20.01 24.13 -22.87
C GLU A 171 20.69 22.77 -22.62
N ASP A 172 19.90 21.71 -22.41
CA ASP A 172 20.38 20.34 -22.17
C ASP A 172 20.57 19.52 -23.46
N GLY A 173 20.57 20.19 -24.61
CA GLY A 173 20.70 19.63 -25.95
C GLY A 173 20.69 20.74 -27.01
N ASP A 174 20.54 20.37 -28.29
CA ASP A 174 20.44 21.31 -29.41
C ASP A 174 18.99 21.71 -29.75
N ASP A 175 18.79 22.74 -30.58
CA ASP A 175 17.47 23.10 -31.13
C ASP A 175 17.14 22.32 -32.43
N GLY A 176 17.83 21.19 -32.66
CA GLY A 176 17.71 20.37 -33.84
C GLY A 176 16.45 19.51 -33.86
N ARG A 177 16.25 18.79 -34.97
CA ARG A 177 15.11 17.89 -35.12
C ARG A 177 15.39 16.47 -34.63
N ASP A 178 16.64 16.05 -34.42
CA ASP A 178 16.94 14.68 -33.99
C ASP A 178 16.53 14.48 -32.52
N PRO A 179 15.58 13.55 -32.19
CA PRO A 179 15.18 13.30 -30.82
C PRO A 179 16.34 12.87 -29.92
N ARG A 180 17.44 12.34 -30.49
CA ARG A 180 18.61 11.89 -29.74
C ARG A 180 19.49 13.02 -29.23
N SER A 181 19.46 14.19 -29.87
CA SER A 181 20.31 15.34 -29.52
C SER A 181 19.54 16.61 -29.09
N ALA A 182 18.24 16.68 -29.40
CA ALA A 182 17.41 17.85 -29.10
C ALA A 182 17.34 18.17 -27.60
N SER A 183 17.29 19.46 -27.24
CA SER A 183 16.97 19.91 -25.89
C SER A 183 15.60 19.38 -25.47
N THR A 184 15.35 19.26 -24.16
CA THR A 184 14.06 18.78 -23.67
C THR A 184 12.91 19.71 -24.10
N ALA A 185 13.16 21.03 -24.16
CA ALA A 185 12.24 22.02 -24.71
C ALA A 185 11.93 21.79 -26.20
N ALA A 186 12.95 21.59 -27.05
CA ALA A 186 12.76 21.32 -28.47
C ALA A 186 12.04 19.97 -28.69
N LEU A 187 12.35 18.97 -27.87
CA LEU A 187 11.70 17.66 -27.90
C LEU A 187 10.20 17.75 -27.54
N LEU A 188 9.82 18.57 -26.56
CA LEU A 188 8.41 18.81 -26.22
C LEU A 188 7.64 19.46 -27.38
N GLU A 189 8.25 20.43 -28.05
CA GLU A 189 7.63 21.10 -29.21
C GLU A 189 7.43 20.14 -30.38
N ARG A 190 8.40 19.25 -30.60
CA ARG A 190 8.27 18.14 -31.57
C ARG A 190 7.15 17.19 -31.15
N PHE A 191 7.14 16.75 -29.90
CA PHE A 191 6.12 15.84 -29.37
C PHE A 191 4.69 16.38 -29.55
N ALA A 192 4.51 17.69 -29.34
CA ALA A 192 3.22 18.35 -29.54
C ALA A 192 2.69 18.29 -30.99
N GLY A 193 3.55 18.06 -31.99
CA GLY A 193 3.14 17.85 -33.38
C GLY A 193 3.02 16.37 -33.80
N GLU A 194 3.63 15.45 -33.06
CA GLU A 194 3.77 14.04 -33.46
C GLU A 194 2.97 13.04 -32.61
N PHE A 195 2.57 13.43 -31.39
CA PHE A 195 1.87 12.54 -30.46
C PHE A 195 0.62 11.93 -31.09
N ARG A 196 0.38 10.64 -30.85
CA ARG A 196 -0.64 9.84 -31.52
C ARG A 196 -0.47 9.84 -33.05
N SER A 197 0.73 9.55 -33.53
CA SER A 197 1.08 9.61 -34.97
C SER A 197 0.26 8.69 -35.89
N LEU A 198 -0.46 7.69 -35.35
CA LEU A 198 -1.37 6.86 -36.14
C LEU A 198 -2.76 7.52 -36.34
N SER A 199 -3.01 8.65 -35.65
CA SER A 199 -4.25 9.42 -35.75
C SER A 199 -4.32 10.16 -37.08
N PRO A 200 -5.51 10.35 -37.67
CA PRO A 200 -5.70 11.29 -38.78
C PRO A 200 -5.30 12.73 -38.42
N GLU A 201 -5.38 13.08 -37.14
CA GLU A 201 -5.00 14.40 -36.59
C GLU A 201 -4.01 14.18 -35.42
N PRO A 202 -2.70 14.03 -35.70
CA PRO A 202 -1.69 13.92 -34.67
C PRO A 202 -1.45 15.24 -33.92
N GLY A 203 -0.87 15.13 -32.73
CA GLY A 203 -0.43 16.25 -31.92
C GLY A 203 -1.46 16.74 -30.90
N PHE A 204 -1.12 17.82 -30.21
CA PHE A 204 -1.97 18.49 -29.23
C PHE A 204 -1.60 19.98 -29.09
N PRO A 205 -2.51 20.83 -28.56
CA PRO A 205 -2.22 22.23 -28.34
C PRO A 205 -1.11 22.46 -27.30
N LEU A 206 -0.09 23.24 -27.68
CA LEU A 206 1.02 23.66 -26.83
C LEU A 206 1.24 25.16 -26.98
N ALA A 207 1.29 25.92 -25.88
CA ALA A 207 1.58 27.34 -25.90
C ALA A 207 2.86 27.64 -25.10
N ARG A 208 3.80 28.39 -25.69
CA ARG A 208 4.93 28.97 -24.95
C ARG A 208 4.42 30.12 -24.09
N ALA A 209 4.69 30.10 -22.78
CA ALA A 209 4.18 31.12 -21.85
C ALA A 209 5.14 32.33 -21.73
N ALA A 210 5.61 32.87 -22.85
CA ALA A 210 6.51 34.03 -22.84
C ALA A 210 5.71 35.33 -22.63
N GLY A 211 5.84 35.96 -21.46
CA GLY A 211 5.32 37.31 -21.22
C GLY A 211 3.86 37.43 -20.77
N GLU A 212 3.26 36.41 -20.14
CA GLU A 212 1.98 36.60 -19.44
C GLU A 212 2.16 37.58 -18.26
N PRO A 213 1.19 38.50 -17.98
CA PRO A 213 1.32 39.49 -16.92
C PRO A 213 1.70 38.86 -15.56
N SER A 214 2.87 39.26 -15.08
CA SER A 214 3.69 38.70 -13.99
C SER A 214 3.10 38.81 -12.57
N GLY A 215 1.80 38.64 -12.38
CA GLY A 215 1.19 38.79 -11.05
C GLY A 215 1.35 37.58 -10.13
N ALA A 216 1.27 36.34 -10.65
CA ALA A 216 1.01 35.16 -9.82
C ALA A 216 1.99 33.98 -9.97
N LEU A 217 2.82 33.93 -11.03
CA LEU A 217 3.66 32.75 -11.31
C LEU A 217 5.16 33.03 -11.10
N PRO A 218 5.90 32.19 -10.37
CA PRO A 218 7.36 32.30 -10.29
C PRO A 218 8.01 32.16 -11.66
N ALA A 219 9.05 32.93 -11.96
CA ALA A 219 9.81 32.77 -13.20
C ALA A 219 10.47 31.37 -13.29
N PRO A 220 10.58 30.77 -14.48
CA PRO A 220 11.36 29.54 -14.66
C PRO A 220 12.82 29.73 -14.26
N ARG A 221 13.50 28.63 -13.95
CA ARG A 221 14.94 28.63 -13.68
C ARG A 221 15.71 29.16 -14.91
N PRO A 222 16.88 29.79 -14.74
CA PRO A 222 17.74 30.15 -15.87
C PRO A 222 18.03 28.93 -16.75
N GLY A 223 17.97 29.10 -18.08
CA GLY A 223 18.13 28.01 -19.06
C GLY A 223 16.91 27.09 -19.21
N TRP A 224 15.78 27.40 -18.57
CA TRP A 224 14.53 26.64 -18.68
C TRP A 224 13.44 27.43 -19.40
N ARG A 225 12.52 26.71 -20.04
CA ARG A 225 11.39 27.28 -20.79
C ARG A 225 10.07 26.76 -20.24
N ARG A 226 9.08 27.66 -20.12
CA ARG A 226 7.72 27.35 -19.65
C ARG A 226 6.73 27.18 -20.79
N TYR A 227 5.91 26.15 -20.66
CA TYR A 227 4.81 25.87 -21.56
C TYR A 227 3.50 25.72 -20.81
N ARG A 228 2.40 26.13 -21.44
CA ARG A 228 1.03 25.92 -20.99
C ARG A 228 0.39 24.86 -21.87
N LEU A 229 -0.14 23.81 -21.24
CA LEU A 229 -0.72 22.63 -21.89
C LEU A 229 -1.66 21.89 -20.93
N ALA A 230 -2.43 20.93 -21.44
CA ALA A 230 -3.24 20.05 -20.59
C ALA A 230 -2.34 19.12 -19.74
N HIS A 231 -2.76 18.86 -18.51
CA HIS A 231 -2.02 18.05 -17.54
C HIS A 231 -1.70 16.67 -18.08
N LYS A 232 -2.70 16.02 -18.69
CA LYS A 232 -2.54 14.79 -19.46
C LYS A 232 -1.34 14.82 -20.41
N HIS A 233 -1.25 15.81 -21.31
CA HIS A 233 -0.17 15.88 -22.29
C HIS A 233 1.19 16.15 -21.65
N ALA A 234 1.23 16.92 -20.56
CA ALA A 234 2.46 17.08 -19.79
C ALA A 234 2.94 15.74 -19.20
N VAL A 235 2.02 14.93 -18.67
CA VAL A 235 2.32 13.58 -18.17
C VAL A 235 2.75 12.62 -19.28
N GLU A 236 2.02 12.59 -20.41
CA GLU A 236 2.38 11.79 -21.59
C GLU A 236 3.82 12.10 -22.07
N PHE A 237 4.23 13.36 -22.01
CA PHE A 237 5.58 13.78 -22.38
C PHE A 237 6.63 13.37 -21.34
N VAL A 238 6.45 13.68 -20.05
CA VAL A 238 7.50 13.44 -19.03
C VAL A 238 7.74 11.95 -18.78
N LEU A 239 6.74 11.09 -19.02
CA LEU A 239 6.91 9.64 -19.00
C LEU A 239 7.83 9.15 -20.13
N ARG A 240 7.91 9.90 -21.25
CA ARG A 240 8.57 9.46 -22.49
C ARG A 240 9.82 10.22 -22.90
N LYS A 241 10.05 11.42 -22.39
CA LYS A 241 11.14 12.32 -22.81
C LYS A 241 12.56 11.72 -22.80
N ASP A 242 12.76 10.60 -22.10
CA ASP A 242 14.06 9.93 -21.99
C ASP A 242 14.20 8.71 -22.94
N TYR A 243 13.12 8.24 -23.58
CA TYR A 243 13.14 7.14 -24.57
C TYR A 243 13.47 7.65 -25.99
N ARG A 244 14.59 8.38 -26.11
CA ARG A 244 14.98 9.09 -27.33
C ARG A 244 15.37 8.15 -28.49
N ALA A 245 15.85 6.95 -28.17
CA ALA A 245 16.26 5.96 -29.18
C ALA A 245 15.06 5.32 -29.90
N ASP A 246 13.93 5.22 -29.20
CA ASP A 246 12.70 4.54 -29.63
C ASP A 246 11.56 5.54 -29.94
N TRP A 247 11.92 6.79 -30.23
CA TRP A 247 10.97 7.91 -30.35
C TRP A 247 9.83 7.64 -31.34
N GLU A 248 10.12 7.06 -32.52
CA GLU A 248 9.09 6.77 -33.51
C GLU A 248 8.05 5.74 -33.04
N ALA A 249 8.42 4.84 -32.11
CA ALA A 249 7.47 3.94 -31.47
C ALA A 249 6.68 4.65 -30.37
N GLU A 250 7.38 5.40 -29.52
CA GLU A 250 6.82 6.11 -28.37
C GLU A 250 5.73 7.14 -28.75
N VAL A 251 5.89 7.86 -29.87
CA VAL A 251 4.87 8.83 -30.32
C VAL A 251 3.61 8.18 -30.90
N LYS A 252 3.60 6.86 -31.14
CA LYS A 252 2.39 6.13 -31.55
C LYS A 252 1.52 5.77 -30.34
N GLU A 253 2.08 5.70 -29.15
CA GLU A 253 1.37 5.18 -27.98
C GLU A 253 0.72 6.31 -27.15
N GLU A 254 -0.48 6.10 -26.66
CA GLU A 254 -1.14 6.92 -25.64
C GLU A 254 -1.22 6.10 -24.35
N TYR A 255 -0.47 6.50 -23.32
CA TYR A 255 -0.43 5.76 -22.06
C TYR A 255 -1.68 6.05 -21.22
N THR A 256 -2.13 7.30 -21.16
CA THR A 256 -3.07 7.75 -20.13
C THR A 256 -4.54 7.74 -20.60
N TYR A 257 -5.10 6.55 -20.83
CA TYR A 257 -6.44 6.40 -21.42
C TYR A 257 -7.61 6.49 -20.43
N PHE A 258 -7.40 6.22 -19.13
CA PHE A 258 -8.42 6.38 -18.09
C PHE A 258 -7.87 7.07 -16.85
N SER A 259 -8.68 7.90 -16.21
CA SER A 259 -8.44 8.39 -14.86
C SER A 259 -8.71 7.31 -13.81
N GLN A 260 -8.21 7.49 -12.60
CA GLN A 260 -8.45 6.58 -11.48
C GLN A 260 -9.96 6.35 -11.25
N ALA A 261 -10.76 7.42 -11.26
CA ALA A 261 -12.21 7.34 -11.08
C ALA A 261 -12.90 6.57 -12.23
N GLN A 262 -12.41 6.70 -13.47
CA GLN A 262 -12.93 5.94 -14.61
C GLN A 262 -12.63 4.44 -14.48
N PHE A 263 -11.42 4.08 -14.04
CA PHE A 263 -11.09 2.68 -13.73
C PHE A 263 -11.98 2.12 -12.62
N GLU A 264 -12.09 2.83 -11.49
CA GLU A 264 -12.92 2.41 -10.35
C GLU A 264 -14.40 2.20 -10.77
N ALA A 265 -14.96 3.14 -11.54
CA ALA A 265 -16.33 3.06 -12.04
C ALA A 265 -16.54 1.93 -13.05
N LEU A 266 -15.57 1.70 -13.95
CA LEU A 266 -15.60 0.59 -14.89
C LEU A 266 -15.58 -0.74 -14.15
N PHE A 267 -14.68 -0.92 -13.19
CA PHE A 267 -14.58 -2.14 -12.39
C PHE A 267 -15.90 -2.43 -11.66
N ALA A 268 -16.47 -1.43 -10.99
CA ALA A 268 -17.76 -1.58 -10.32
C ALA A 268 -18.89 -1.99 -11.30
N ARG A 269 -18.98 -1.33 -12.47
CA ARG A 269 -19.97 -1.64 -13.51
C ARG A 269 -19.81 -3.04 -14.11
N LEU A 270 -18.59 -3.56 -14.14
CA LEU A 270 -18.29 -4.93 -14.59
C LEU A 270 -18.54 -5.99 -13.50
N GLY A 271 -19.07 -5.61 -12.32
CA GLY A 271 -19.32 -6.57 -11.24
C GLY A 271 -18.06 -6.93 -10.46
N LEU A 272 -17.07 -6.04 -10.40
CA LEU A 272 -15.85 -6.22 -9.61
C LEU A 272 -15.88 -5.35 -8.35
N ARG A 273 -15.58 -5.96 -7.20
CA ARG A 273 -15.22 -5.23 -5.97
C ARG A 273 -13.81 -4.68 -6.12
N VAL A 274 -13.66 -3.36 -6.05
CA VAL A 274 -12.33 -2.73 -6.05
C VAL A 274 -11.68 -3.00 -4.69
N LEU A 275 -10.65 -3.86 -4.69
CA LEU A 275 -9.88 -4.23 -3.50
C LEU A 275 -8.69 -3.28 -3.26
N SER A 276 -8.14 -2.74 -4.35
CA SER A 276 -7.05 -1.77 -4.33
C SER A 276 -7.10 -0.93 -5.60
N SER A 277 -6.71 0.34 -5.52
CA SER A 277 -6.61 1.26 -6.65
C SER A 277 -5.56 2.31 -6.31
N THR A 278 -4.33 2.15 -6.77
CA THR A 278 -3.18 2.88 -6.22
C THR A 278 -2.33 3.48 -7.34
N PRO A 279 -2.15 4.80 -7.36
CA PRO A 279 -1.13 5.43 -8.18
C PRO A 279 0.27 5.01 -7.72
N LEU A 280 1.08 4.51 -8.65
CA LEU A 280 2.42 3.98 -8.36
C LEU A 280 3.49 4.95 -8.85
N ARG A 281 4.54 5.13 -8.05
CA ARG A 281 5.72 5.91 -8.42
C ARG A 281 6.94 5.03 -8.32
N ASN A 282 7.55 4.70 -9.46
CA ASN A 282 8.82 4.00 -9.46
C ASN A 282 9.91 4.94 -8.89
N PRO A 283 10.53 4.61 -7.76
CA PRO A 283 11.47 5.52 -7.10
C PRO A 283 12.71 5.79 -7.93
N TRP A 284 13.20 4.81 -8.69
CA TRP A 284 14.33 5.00 -9.58
C TRP A 284 14.00 6.01 -10.68
N ILE A 285 12.82 5.91 -11.29
CA ILE A 285 12.36 6.89 -12.30
C ILE A 285 12.23 8.27 -11.66
N VAL A 286 11.59 8.38 -10.49
CA VAL A 286 11.45 9.67 -9.82
C VAL A 286 12.81 10.31 -9.57
N ARG A 287 13.75 9.58 -8.94
CA ARG A 287 15.09 10.08 -8.59
C ARG A 287 15.93 10.46 -9.81
N ASN A 288 15.90 9.66 -10.88
CA ASN A 288 16.83 9.82 -12.00
C ASN A 288 16.24 10.60 -13.19
N ARG A 289 14.92 10.52 -13.40
CA ARG A 289 14.25 11.07 -14.58
C ARG A 289 13.35 12.27 -14.28
N PHE A 290 12.86 12.42 -13.05
CA PHE A 290 11.92 13.51 -12.69
C PHE A 290 12.57 14.59 -11.83
N VAL A 291 13.26 14.22 -10.74
CA VAL A 291 13.88 15.18 -9.81
C VAL A 291 14.87 16.07 -10.55
N GLY A 292 14.61 17.38 -10.53
CA GLY A 292 15.45 18.38 -11.18
C GLY A 292 15.44 18.35 -12.72
N ARG A 293 14.58 17.55 -13.36
CA ARG A 293 14.49 17.40 -14.83
C ARG A 293 13.29 18.11 -15.46
N PHE A 294 12.27 18.41 -14.66
CA PHE A 294 11.14 19.27 -15.02
C PHE A 294 10.47 19.83 -13.75
N GLU A 295 9.64 20.85 -13.91
CA GLU A 295 8.72 21.32 -12.86
C GLU A 295 7.29 21.40 -13.42
N LEU A 296 6.33 20.85 -12.67
CA LEU A 296 4.90 20.99 -12.94
C LEU A 296 4.27 21.95 -11.95
N ARG A 297 3.41 22.84 -12.44
CA ARG A 297 2.67 23.81 -11.64
C ARG A 297 1.23 23.92 -12.11
N ASP A 298 0.32 24.17 -11.18
CA ASP A 298 -1.05 24.54 -11.52
C ASP A 298 -1.14 25.98 -12.03
N THR A 299 -2.35 26.42 -12.39
CA THR A 299 -2.58 27.79 -12.88
C THR A 299 -2.41 28.88 -11.81
N THR A 300 -2.31 28.52 -10.53
CA THR A 300 -2.05 29.45 -9.42
C THR A 300 -0.55 29.63 -9.15
N GLY A 301 0.29 28.77 -9.75
CA GLY A 301 1.74 28.76 -9.56
C GLY A 301 2.23 27.79 -8.49
N ALA A 302 1.31 27.11 -7.81
CA ALA A 302 1.64 26.08 -6.84
C ALA A 302 2.26 24.87 -7.55
N ARG A 303 3.32 24.32 -6.94
CA ARG A 303 4.03 23.17 -7.49
C ARG A 303 3.17 21.92 -7.32
N LEU A 304 2.97 21.19 -8.41
CA LEU A 304 2.28 19.91 -8.40
C LEU A 304 3.25 18.79 -8.01
N PRO A 305 2.75 17.71 -7.37
CA PRO A 305 3.55 16.52 -7.12
C PRO A 305 3.97 15.88 -8.43
N TYR A 306 5.04 15.07 -8.39
CA TYR A 306 5.40 14.27 -9.54
C TYR A 306 4.28 13.29 -9.90
N PRO A 307 3.96 13.15 -11.20
CA PRO A 307 2.90 12.28 -11.65
C PRO A 307 3.25 10.82 -11.34
N PRO A 308 2.24 9.95 -11.14
CA PRO A 308 2.46 8.51 -11.06
C PRO A 308 3.21 8.02 -12.31
N THR A 309 4.17 7.12 -12.13
CA THR A 309 4.83 6.46 -13.27
C THR A 309 3.92 5.40 -13.86
N ASN A 310 3.07 4.80 -13.01
CA ASN A 310 2.08 3.79 -13.36
C ASN A 310 0.91 3.84 -12.37
N TYR A 311 -0.06 2.96 -12.58
CA TYR A 311 -1.25 2.83 -11.77
C TYR A 311 -1.61 1.35 -11.64
N LEU A 312 -2.12 0.98 -10.48
CA LEU A 312 -2.57 -0.37 -10.17
C LEU A 312 -4.03 -0.34 -9.77
N ILE A 313 -4.85 -1.24 -10.29
CA ILE A 313 -6.20 -1.51 -9.78
C ILE A 313 -6.44 -3.02 -9.70
N VAL A 314 -7.10 -3.44 -8.63
CA VAL A 314 -7.38 -4.84 -8.34
C VAL A 314 -8.87 -5.00 -8.08
N GLY A 315 -9.51 -5.90 -8.83
CA GLY A 315 -10.94 -6.18 -8.76
C GLY A 315 -11.21 -7.66 -8.47
N GLU A 316 -12.09 -7.96 -7.52
CA GLU A 316 -12.62 -9.33 -7.34
C GLU A 316 -14.01 -9.45 -7.97
N LYS A 317 -14.20 -10.42 -8.87
CA LYS A 317 -15.50 -10.67 -9.50
C LYS A 317 -16.49 -11.22 -8.49
N VAL A 318 -17.68 -10.62 -8.44
CA VAL A 318 -18.80 -11.12 -7.63
C VAL A 318 -19.89 -11.72 -8.49
N LYS A 319 -20.81 -12.46 -7.88
CA LYS A 319 -22.01 -12.94 -8.58
C LYS A 319 -22.95 -11.77 -8.88
N ALA A 320 -23.73 -11.90 -9.94
CA ALA A 320 -24.80 -10.94 -10.25
C ALA A 320 -25.70 -10.70 -9.02
N GLY A 321 -26.03 -9.43 -8.76
CA GLY A 321 -26.83 -9.02 -7.60
C GLY A 321 -26.06 -8.90 -6.28
N GLN A 322 -24.75 -9.18 -6.24
CA GLN A 322 -23.93 -8.90 -5.06
C GLN A 322 -23.37 -7.48 -5.09
N GLY A 323 -23.04 -6.95 -3.91
CA GLY A 323 -22.47 -5.63 -3.75
C GLY A 323 -21.03 -5.52 -4.26
N VAL A 324 -20.71 -4.40 -4.90
CA VAL A 324 -19.39 -4.05 -5.45
C VAL A 324 -18.78 -2.80 -4.83
N ALA A 325 -19.61 -1.95 -4.21
CA ALA A 325 -19.19 -0.67 -3.64
C ALA A 325 -20.08 -0.27 -2.47
N PHE A 326 -19.68 0.78 -1.75
CA PHE A 326 -20.47 1.39 -0.70
C PHE A 326 -20.74 2.87 -0.96
N ARG A 327 -21.82 3.38 -0.39
CA ARG A 327 -22.13 4.81 -0.29
C ARG A 327 -22.50 5.15 1.15
N LEU A 328 -22.01 6.28 1.65
CA LEU A 328 -22.46 6.83 2.92
C LEU A 328 -23.72 7.67 2.73
N ALA A 329 -24.67 7.50 3.64
CA ALA A 329 -25.86 8.30 3.78
C ALA A 329 -26.03 8.72 5.25
N PRO A 330 -26.79 9.80 5.53
CA PRO A 330 -27.10 10.22 6.90
C PRO A 330 -27.78 9.08 7.68
N ALA A 331 -27.44 8.94 8.97
CA ALA A 331 -28.11 8.02 9.88
C ALA A 331 -29.25 8.74 10.63
N GLU A 332 -30.31 8.01 10.96
CA GLU A 332 -31.51 8.58 11.60
C GLU A 332 -31.63 8.24 13.08
N SER A 333 -30.99 7.16 13.54
CA SER A 333 -31.19 6.66 14.91
C SER A 333 -30.07 7.04 15.91
N ALA A 334 -30.44 7.10 17.20
CA ALA A 334 -29.57 7.57 18.28
C ALA A 334 -28.43 6.59 18.62
N ARG A 335 -27.29 7.11 19.11
CA ARG A 335 -26.08 6.34 19.48
C ARG A 335 -26.36 5.24 20.52
N GLN A 336 -25.83 4.04 20.31
CA GLN A 336 -26.09 2.86 21.14
C GLN A 336 -24.89 1.92 21.32
N PHE A 337 -23.85 1.98 20.47
CA PHE A 337 -22.80 0.95 20.46
C PHE A 337 -21.46 1.39 21.06
N LEU A 338 -20.83 2.42 20.49
CA LEU A 338 -19.53 2.92 20.92
C LEU A 338 -19.68 3.85 22.12
N ARG A 339 -18.72 3.75 23.05
CA ARG A 339 -18.62 4.62 24.22
C ARG A 339 -17.30 5.37 24.17
N ILE A 340 -17.31 6.62 24.63
CA ILE A 340 -16.07 7.36 24.89
C ILE A 340 -15.83 7.34 26.40
N GLU A 341 -14.65 6.89 26.80
CA GLU A 341 -14.14 7.06 28.15
C GLU A 341 -13.17 8.24 28.21
N HIS A 342 -13.13 8.92 29.35
CA HIS A 342 -12.28 10.09 29.58
C HIS A 342 -11.30 9.83 30.71
N HIS A 343 -10.01 10.06 30.45
CA HIS A 343 -8.93 9.78 31.39
C HIS A 343 -8.02 10.99 31.50
N GLN A 344 -7.84 11.52 32.71
CA GLN A 344 -6.93 12.63 32.99
C GLN A 344 -5.56 12.11 33.41
N ASP A 345 -4.53 12.63 32.78
CA ASP A 345 -3.14 12.53 33.24
C ASP A 345 -2.97 13.36 34.52
N ARG A 346 -2.61 12.69 35.61
CA ARG A 346 -2.46 13.33 36.93
C ARG A 346 -1.28 14.30 37.01
N ALA A 347 -0.29 14.14 36.14
CA ALA A 347 0.91 14.98 36.12
C ALA A 347 0.70 16.27 35.32
N THR A 348 0.02 16.18 34.18
CA THR A 348 -0.14 17.31 33.24
C THR A 348 -1.52 17.95 33.27
N GLY A 349 -2.52 17.26 33.83
CA GLY A 349 -3.93 17.66 33.78
C GLY A 349 -4.61 17.41 32.43
N GLN A 350 -3.87 16.93 31.41
CA GLN A 350 -4.39 16.63 30.08
C GLN A 350 -5.44 15.52 30.14
N VAL A 351 -6.55 15.69 29.41
CA VAL A 351 -7.61 14.68 29.30
C VAL A 351 -7.53 13.98 27.95
N PHE A 352 -7.56 12.65 28.00
CA PHE A 352 -7.58 11.74 26.86
C PHE A 352 -8.97 11.16 26.67
N ASP A 353 -9.44 11.16 25.43
CA ASP A 353 -10.64 10.46 25.02
C ASP A 353 -10.28 9.11 24.41
N LEU A 354 -10.93 8.04 24.84
CA LEU A 354 -10.73 6.70 24.29
C LEU A 354 -12.06 6.11 23.84
N ALA A 355 -12.12 5.65 22.59
CA ALA A 355 -13.27 4.92 22.08
C ALA A 355 -13.20 3.44 22.49
N ALA A 356 -14.29 2.92 23.07
CA ALA A 356 -14.40 1.55 23.53
C ALA A 356 -15.56 0.82 22.85
N ARG A 357 -15.34 -0.45 22.50
CA ARG A 357 -16.41 -1.40 22.15
C ARG A 357 -16.90 -2.10 23.42
N PRO A 358 -18.18 -2.53 23.47
CA PRO A 358 -18.74 -3.18 24.65
C PRO A 358 -18.13 -4.56 24.97
N HIS A 359 -17.53 -5.23 23.98
CA HIS A 359 -16.99 -6.59 24.13
C HIS A 359 -15.57 -6.71 23.55
N PRO A 360 -14.72 -7.56 24.16
CA PRO A 360 -13.37 -7.83 23.67
C PRO A 360 -13.39 -8.59 22.34
N THR A 361 -12.30 -8.47 21.59
CA THR A 361 -12.17 -9.10 20.26
C THR A 361 -11.09 -10.17 20.29
N LEU A 362 -11.42 -11.33 19.73
CA LEU A 362 -10.52 -12.46 19.52
C LEU A 362 -10.28 -12.63 18.02
N ASP A 363 -9.03 -12.61 17.60
CA ASP A 363 -8.60 -12.99 16.26
C ASP A 363 -8.27 -14.46 16.21
N ILE A 364 -9.02 -15.20 15.40
CA ILE A 364 -8.73 -16.60 15.13
C ILE A 364 -7.99 -16.68 13.81
N VAL A 365 -6.82 -17.34 13.84
CA VAL A 365 -5.91 -17.47 12.71
C VAL A 365 -5.67 -18.95 12.47
N PRO A 366 -6.55 -19.62 11.70
CA PRO A 366 -6.35 -21.02 11.36
C PRO A 366 -5.20 -21.14 10.39
N PHE A 367 -4.36 -22.14 10.59
CA PHE A 367 -3.22 -22.40 9.73
C PHE A 367 -2.98 -23.91 9.59
N PHE A 368 -2.28 -24.27 8.54
CA PHE A 368 -1.79 -25.62 8.33
C PHE A 368 -0.49 -25.59 7.50
N PHE A 369 0.21 -26.71 7.48
CA PHE A 369 1.38 -26.90 6.62
C PHE A 369 1.06 -27.81 5.45
N ALA A 370 1.54 -27.44 4.26
CA ALA A 370 1.64 -28.35 3.13
C ALA A 370 3.10 -28.42 2.71
N GLY A 371 3.77 -29.52 3.08
CA GLY A 371 5.23 -29.59 3.05
C GLY A 371 5.85 -28.60 4.05
N GLU A 372 6.79 -27.77 3.60
CA GLU A 372 7.44 -26.74 4.43
C GLU A 372 6.73 -25.38 4.38
N THR A 373 5.63 -25.28 3.62
CA THR A 373 4.92 -24.02 3.39
C THR A 373 3.74 -23.89 4.33
N ALA A 374 3.67 -22.77 5.06
CA ALA A 374 2.55 -22.41 5.92
C ALA A 374 1.44 -21.73 5.12
N TYR A 375 0.20 -22.15 5.37
CA TYR A 375 -1.03 -21.57 4.83
C TYR A 375 -1.89 -21.05 5.96
N VAL A 376 -2.53 -19.90 5.75
CA VAL A 376 -3.48 -19.29 6.67
C VAL A 376 -4.86 -19.28 6.03
N LEU A 377 -5.87 -19.70 6.78
CA LEU A 377 -7.27 -19.53 6.37
C LEU A 377 -7.71 -18.12 6.74
N ALA A 378 -7.64 -17.20 5.78
CA ALA A 378 -8.05 -15.82 5.98
C ALA A 378 -9.44 -15.56 5.39
N ARG A 379 -10.16 -14.63 5.99
CA ARG A 379 -11.40 -14.12 5.42
C ARG A 379 -11.07 -13.00 4.45
N THR A 380 -11.49 -13.15 3.21
CA THR A 380 -11.25 -12.23 2.09
C THR A 380 -12.55 -11.59 1.63
N SER A 381 -12.45 -10.40 1.05
CA SER A 381 -13.61 -9.67 0.52
C SER A 381 -14.68 -9.40 1.58
N TYR A 382 -14.27 -9.18 2.84
CA TYR A 382 -15.18 -8.90 3.94
C TYR A 382 -15.57 -7.42 4.00
N PRO A 383 -16.87 -7.08 4.09
CA PRO A 383 -17.31 -5.69 4.14
C PRO A 383 -16.78 -4.90 5.34
N ARG A 384 -16.03 -3.81 5.08
CA ARG A 384 -15.53 -2.83 6.05
C ARG A 384 -15.85 -1.41 5.58
N PRO A 385 -17.13 -1.02 5.49
CA PRO A 385 -17.52 0.24 4.86
C PRO A 385 -17.10 1.48 5.66
N ILE A 386 -16.72 1.35 6.95
CA ILE A 386 -16.08 2.43 7.71
C ILE A 386 -14.77 2.88 7.03
N ALA A 387 -14.06 1.99 6.33
CA ALA A 387 -12.88 2.35 5.54
C ALA A 387 -13.19 3.43 4.47
N ARG A 388 -14.40 3.42 3.90
CA ARG A 388 -14.86 4.42 2.95
C ARG A 388 -14.95 5.82 3.55
N ALA A 389 -15.34 5.91 4.82
CA ALA A 389 -15.40 7.19 5.53
C ALA A 389 -14.03 7.87 5.56
N CYS A 390 -12.92 7.13 5.48
CA CYS A 390 -11.59 7.72 5.38
C CYS A 390 -11.46 8.71 4.22
N ARG A 391 -11.89 8.32 3.01
CA ARG A 391 -11.79 9.19 1.82
C ARG A 391 -12.65 10.44 1.92
N GLU A 392 -13.83 10.32 2.53
CA GLU A 392 -14.73 11.46 2.75
C GLU A 392 -14.18 12.44 3.81
N GLU A 393 -13.43 11.93 4.80
CA GLU A 393 -12.81 12.76 5.84
C GLU A 393 -11.48 13.39 5.40
N THR A 394 -10.57 12.59 4.85
CA THR A 394 -9.23 13.01 4.40
C THR A 394 -8.69 12.00 3.37
N PRO A 395 -8.48 12.39 2.10
CA PRO A 395 -7.92 11.49 1.09
C PRO A 395 -6.56 10.90 1.49
N PRO A 396 -6.28 9.61 1.20
CA PRO A 396 -4.97 9.00 1.47
C PRO A 396 -3.80 9.76 0.82
N LEU A 397 -2.66 9.83 1.52
CA LEU A 397 -1.48 10.62 1.09
C LEU A 397 -0.85 10.13 -0.22
N ASP A 398 -0.98 8.84 -0.51
CA ASP A 398 -0.45 8.17 -1.70
C ASP A 398 -1.42 8.24 -2.90
N GLY A 399 -2.66 8.71 -2.67
CA GLY A 399 -3.75 8.72 -3.65
C GLY A 399 -4.52 7.39 -3.74
N SER A 400 -4.32 6.46 -2.81
CA SER A 400 -4.95 5.13 -2.85
C SER A 400 -6.48 5.14 -2.75
N GLY A 401 -7.03 4.11 -3.39
CA GLY A 401 -8.38 3.75 -3.79
C GLY A 401 -9.35 3.30 -2.71
N PRO A 402 -10.58 2.93 -3.10
CA PRO A 402 -11.48 2.17 -2.24
C PRO A 402 -10.82 0.85 -1.80
N ALA A 403 -10.90 0.59 -0.51
CA ALA A 403 -10.56 -0.68 0.13
C ALA A 403 -11.71 -1.02 1.10
N ASP A 404 -12.93 -1.08 0.53
CA ASP A 404 -14.17 -1.24 1.31
C ASP A 404 -14.42 -2.71 1.67
N TYR A 405 -13.73 -3.62 0.98
CA TYR A 405 -13.75 -5.05 1.21
C TYR A 405 -12.32 -5.50 1.52
N LEU A 406 -12.11 -6.08 2.70
CA LEU A 406 -10.77 -6.39 3.19
C LEU A 406 -10.52 -7.88 3.35
N ALA A 407 -9.23 -8.24 3.28
CA ALA A 407 -8.74 -9.48 3.85
C ALA A 407 -8.36 -9.26 5.32
N GLU A 408 -8.78 -10.15 6.21
CA GLU A 408 -8.63 -10.02 7.66
C GLU A 408 -8.67 -11.40 8.35
N PRO A 409 -8.24 -11.53 9.63
CA PRO A 409 -8.47 -12.75 10.39
C PRO A 409 -9.96 -13.05 10.58
N ILE A 410 -10.25 -14.25 11.08
CA ILE A 410 -11.60 -14.60 11.55
C ILE A 410 -11.78 -13.93 12.92
N ALA A 411 -12.16 -12.66 12.89
CA ALA A 411 -12.38 -11.83 14.06
C ALA A 411 -13.76 -12.10 14.66
N VAL A 412 -13.79 -12.47 15.93
CA VAL A 412 -15.03 -12.75 16.68
C VAL A 412 -15.08 -11.96 17.97
N VAL A 413 -16.31 -11.69 18.40
CA VAL A 413 -16.57 -11.12 19.72
C VAL A 413 -16.46 -12.24 20.73
N GLN A 414 -15.56 -12.09 21.70
CA GLN A 414 -15.45 -13.04 22.80
C GLN A 414 -16.62 -12.80 23.77
N THR A 415 -17.43 -13.84 23.96
CA THR A 415 -18.61 -13.84 24.84
C THR A 415 -18.31 -14.63 26.12
N GLU A 416 -19.34 -15.00 26.87
CA GLU A 416 -19.23 -15.82 28.09
C GLU A 416 -18.76 -17.26 27.82
N PHE A 417 -18.80 -17.73 26.57
CA PHE A 417 -18.29 -19.05 26.22
C PHE A 417 -16.77 -19.17 26.44
N PRO A 418 -16.27 -20.34 26.89
CA PRO A 418 -14.83 -20.61 26.92
C PRO A 418 -14.19 -20.39 25.54
N VAL A 419 -12.97 -19.86 25.51
CA VAL A 419 -12.27 -19.50 24.27
C VAL A 419 -12.19 -20.67 23.27
N GLY A 420 -11.96 -21.90 23.74
CA GLY A 420 -11.93 -23.08 22.87
C GLY A 420 -13.25 -23.33 22.13
N HIS A 421 -14.39 -23.23 22.82
CA HIS A 421 -15.71 -23.37 22.20
C HIS A 421 -16.00 -22.19 21.26
N THR A 422 -15.59 -20.97 21.63
CA THR A 422 -15.70 -19.80 20.74
C THR A 422 -14.93 -20.06 19.43
N VAL A 423 -13.74 -20.63 19.51
CA VAL A 423 -12.91 -20.99 18.35
C VAL A 423 -13.59 -22.06 17.50
N GLU A 424 -14.00 -23.18 18.09
CA GLU A 424 -14.66 -24.29 17.39
C GLU A 424 -15.90 -23.81 16.61
N HIS A 425 -16.81 -23.09 17.28
CA HIS A 425 -18.02 -22.55 16.65
C HIS A 425 -17.70 -21.55 15.55
N ALA A 426 -16.71 -20.68 15.75
CA ALA A 426 -16.34 -19.68 14.76
C ALA A 426 -15.76 -20.33 13.49
N LEU A 427 -14.92 -21.36 13.64
CA LEU A 427 -14.29 -22.04 12.52
C LEU A 427 -15.24 -22.94 11.75
N GLU A 428 -16.17 -23.60 12.44
CA GLU A 428 -17.22 -24.37 11.78
C GLU A 428 -18.12 -23.44 10.94
N ARG A 429 -18.55 -22.31 11.50
CA ARG A 429 -19.42 -21.35 10.80
C ARG A 429 -18.73 -20.60 9.67
N ALA A 430 -17.52 -20.11 9.91
CA ALA A 430 -16.82 -19.28 8.94
C ALA A 430 -16.19 -20.12 7.82
N ALA A 431 -15.53 -21.23 8.17
CA ALA A 431 -14.66 -21.99 7.28
C ALA A 431 -15.12 -23.44 7.05
N GLY A 432 -16.20 -23.91 7.70
CA GLY A 432 -16.61 -25.31 7.63
C GLY A 432 -15.65 -26.28 8.32
N VAL A 433 -14.71 -25.77 9.13
CA VAL A 433 -13.73 -26.59 9.84
C VAL A 433 -14.37 -27.16 11.09
N ARG A 434 -14.65 -28.45 11.07
CA ARG A 434 -15.24 -29.18 12.21
C ARG A 434 -14.22 -29.25 13.36
N ALA A 435 -14.71 -29.29 14.60
CA ALA A 435 -13.87 -29.42 15.79
C ALA A 435 -12.86 -30.60 15.71
N ALA A 436 -13.26 -31.73 15.13
CA ALA A 436 -12.39 -32.89 14.95
C ALA A 436 -11.18 -32.66 14.02
N ALA A 437 -11.22 -31.64 13.15
CA ALA A 437 -10.13 -31.26 12.26
C ALA A 437 -9.16 -30.24 12.90
N ILE A 438 -9.46 -29.77 14.13
CA ILE A 438 -8.57 -28.89 14.89
C ILE A 438 -7.53 -29.77 15.60
N GLN A 439 -6.27 -29.56 15.26
CA GLN A 439 -5.14 -30.31 15.82
C GLN A 439 -4.60 -29.64 17.09
N ARG A 440 -4.55 -28.31 17.10
CA ARG A 440 -3.98 -27.53 18.19
C ARG A 440 -4.55 -26.12 18.25
N MET A 441 -4.69 -25.59 19.46
CA MET A 441 -4.95 -24.17 19.70
C MET A 441 -3.77 -23.59 20.46
N ILE A 442 -3.13 -22.58 19.90
CA ILE A 442 -1.92 -21.95 20.43
C ILE A 442 -2.27 -20.48 20.71
N PRO A 443 -2.24 -20.03 21.99
CA PRO A 443 -2.39 -18.62 22.31
C PRO A 443 -1.39 -17.79 21.51
N GLY A 444 -1.90 -16.82 20.75
CA GLY A 444 -1.08 -15.89 19.99
C GLY A 444 -0.67 -14.69 20.85
N THR A 445 -0.49 -13.55 20.19
CA THR A 445 -0.14 -12.31 20.87
C THR A 445 -1.36 -11.52 21.35
N THR A 446 -1.13 -10.72 22.40
CA THR A 446 -2.05 -9.69 22.88
C THR A 446 -1.45 -8.31 22.61
N TYR A 447 -2.23 -7.38 22.09
CA TYR A 447 -1.78 -6.00 21.80
C TYR A 447 -2.95 -5.01 21.67
N TYR A 448 -2.61 -3.74 21.66
CA TYR A 448 -3.51 -2.62 21.46
C TYR A 448 -3.28 -2.05 20.06
N PRO A 449 -4.27 -2.10 19.14
CA PRO A 449 -4.02 -1.70 17.75
C PRO A 449 -3.68 -0.22 17.55
N SER A 450 -4.28 0.67 18.34
CA SER A 450 -4.03 2.13 18.34
C SER A 450 -4.36 2.73 19.73
N PRO A 451 -3.49 2.50 20.74
CA PRO A 451 -3.78 2.80 22.15
C PRO A 451 -3.90 4.30 22.48
N GLY A 452 -3.59 5.18 21.53
CA GLY A 452 -3.68 6.65 21.71
C GLY A 452 -5.10 7.21 21.61
N GLY A 453 -6.07 6.45 21.06
CA GLY A 453 -7.46 6.89 20.96
C GLY A 453 -8.48 5.76 21.04
N ILE A 454 -8.03 4.52 21.18
CA ILE A 454 -8.88 3.33 21.19
C ILE A 454 -8.58 2.52 22.46
N LEU A 455 -9.63 2.23 23.23
CA LEU A 455 -9.61 1.30 24.35
C LEU A 455 -10.00 -0.10 23.83
N GLU A 456 -9.07 -0.73 23.11
CA GLU A 456 -9.23 -2.06 22.51
C GLU A 456 -8.00 -2.91 22.79
N GLU A 457 -8.23 -4.09 23.38
CA GLU A 457 -7.25 -5.17 23.45
C GLU A 457 -7.66 -6.25 22.45
N VAL A 458 -6.74 -6.55 21.53
CA VAL A 458 -6.87 -7.67 20.60
C VAL A 458 -6.05 -8.83 21.14
N ARG A 459 -6.69 -9.99 21.26
CA ARG A 459 -6.04 -11.27 21.54
C ARG A 459 -6.13 -12.13 20.30
N SER A 460 -5.09 -12.91 20.04
CA SER A 460 -5.08 -13.84 18.91
C SER A 460 -4.99 -15.29 19.38
N MET A 461 -5.52 -16.20 18.57
CA MET A 461 -5.40 -17.64 18.72
C MET A 461 -4.95 -18.22 17.38
N LEU A 462 -3.77 -18.82 17.34
CA LEU A 462 -3.30 -19.58 16.19
C LEU A 462 -3.90 -20.98 16.30
N VAL A 463 -4.60 -21.43 15.27
CA VAL A 463 -5.31 -22.73 15.30
C VAL A 463 -4.77 -23.63 14.21
N GLU A 464 -4.03 -24.66 14.60
CA GLU A 464 -3.54 -25.66 13.66
C GLU A 464 -4.69 -26.57 13.26
N VAL A 465 -4.96 -26.66 11.96
CA VAL A 465 -6.05 -27.46 11.38
C VAL A 465 -5.48 -28.48 10.39
N GLU A 466 -6.26 -29.53 10.10
CA GLU A 466 -5.93 -30.43 8.99
C GLU A 466 -5.79 -29.65 7.67
N PRO A 467 -4.82 -30.01 6.79
CA PRO A 467 -4.61 -29.32 5.54
C PRO A 467 -5.87 -29.23 4.68
N THR A 468 -6.30 -28.00 4.39
CA THR A 468 -7.52 -27.74 3.61
C THR A 468 -7.36 -26.49 2.74
N PHE A 469 -7.48 -26.69 1.42
CA PHE A 469 -7.43 -25.60 0.43
C PHE A 469 -8.83 -25.06 0.15
N VAL A 470 -9.49 -24.59 1.21
CA VAL A 470 -10.84 -24.03 1.11
C VAL A 470 -10.83 -22.72 0.31
N ASN A 471 -11.80 -22.57 -0.58
CA ASN A 471 -12.19 -21.31 -1.20
C ASN A 471 -13.72 -21.27 -1.25
N ALA A 472 -14.35 -20.82 -0.17
CA ALA A 472 -15.80 -20.90 -0.01
C ALA A 472 -16.37 -19.60 0.57
N PRO A 473 -17.62 -19.23 0.21
CA PRO A 473 -18.34 -18.16 0.90
C PRO A 473 -18.44 -18.45 2.40
N SER A 474 -18.26 -17.41 3.22
CA SER A 474 -18.52 -17.49 4.65
C SER A 474 -20.03 -17.39 4.92
N GLU A 475 -20.51 -18.01 6.00
CA GLU A 475 -21.85 -17.72 6.53
C GLU A 475 -22.02 -16.21 6.74
N ASN A 476 -23.20 -15.68 6.42
CA ASN A 476 -23.40 -14.24 6.41
C ASN A 476 -23.65 -13.67 7.82
N VAL A 477 -22.61 -13.10 8.42
CA VAL A 477 -22.60 -12.46 9.75
C VAL A 477 -22.33 -10.95 9.71
N SER A 478 -21.94 -10.41 8.56
CA SER A 478 -21.62 -8.99 8.36
C SER A 478 -22.87 -8.11 8.38
N GLY A 479 -24.05 -8.69 8.15
CA GLY A 479 -25.32 -7.98 7.94
C GLY A 479 -25.39 -7.19 6.63
N PHE A 480 -24.41 -7.35 5.74
CA PHE A 480 -24.43 -6.87 4.36
C PHE A 480 -24.80 -8.03 3.42
N GLY A 481 -24.75 -7.82 2.11
CA GLY A 481 -25.11 -8.82 1.10
C GLY A 481 -24.22 -10.07 1.14
N THR A 482 -23.00 -9.97 1.69
CA THR A 482 -22.09 -11.12 1.89
C THR A 482 -21.21 -10.94 3.13
N SER A 483 -20.59 -12.02 3.61
CA SER A 483 -19.50 -11.97 4.60
C SER A 483 -18.15 -12.40 4.01
N GLY A 484 -17.94 -12.09 2.73
CA GLY A 484 -16.73 -12.49 2.03
C GLY A 484 -16.59 -14.01 1.89
N ARG A 485 -15.34 -14.47 1.80
CA ARG A 485 -14.97 -15.86 1.56
C ARG A 485 -13.80 -16.26 2.44
N ILE A 486 -13.75 -17.52 2.88
CA ILE A 486 -12.54 -18.08 3.48
C ILE A 486 -11.67 -18.67 2.36
N ARG A 487 -10.39 -18.28 2.37
CA ARG A 487 -9.36 -18.77 1.45
C ARG A 487 -8.16 -19.28 2.21
N ALA A 488 -7.60 -20.41 1.78
CA ALA A 488 -6.24 -20.78 2.12
C ALA A 488 -5.26 -19.91 1.33
N ILE A 489 -4.41 -19.16 2.03
CA ILE A 489 -3.42 -18.26 1.42
C ILE A 489 -2.06 -18.55 2.03
N GLU A 490 -1.02 -18.61 1.19
CA GLU A 490 0.35 -18.76 1.68
C GLU A 490 0.69 -17.62 2.66
N ALA A 491 1.25 -17.95 3.82
CA ALA A 491 1.59 -16.95 4.84
C ALA A 491 2.51 -15.84 4.31
N ARG A 492 3.54 -16.18 3.52
CA ARG A 492 4.43 -15.15 2.95
C ARG A 492 3.74 -14.30 1.88
N GLN A 493 2.72 -14.84 1.21
CA GLN A 493 1.91 -14.06 0.27
C GLN A 493 1.11 -12.97 0.97
N LEU A 494 0.57 -13.25 2.16
CA LEU A 494 -0.08 -12.23 2.99
C LEU A 494 0.89 -11.10 3.38
N LEU A 495 2.15 -11.43 3.71
CA LEU A 495 3.16 -10.40 3.99
C LEU A 495 3.50 -9.58 2.75
N ARG A 496 3.68 -10.22 1.58
CA ARG A 496 3.90 -9.51 0.31
C ARG A 496 2.73 -8.57 -0.01
N ALA A 497 1.50 -9.02 0.19
CA ALA A 497 0.30 -8.19 0.03
C ALA A 497 0.32 -6.97 0.96
N ALA A 498 0.70 -7.13 2.23
CA ALA A 498 0.79 -6.00 3.17
C ALA A 498 1.85 -4.97 2.75
N GLN A 499 3.00 -5.45 2.24
CA GLN A 499 4.09 -4.60 1.76
C GLN A 499 3.68 -3.69 0.59
N VAL A 500 2.75 -4.12 -0.25
CA VAL A 500 2.31 -3.37 -1.43
C VAL A 500 0.95 -2.68 -1.26
N GLY A 501 0.35 -2.76 -0.06
CA GLY A 501 -0.97 -2.17 0.23
C GLY A 501 -2.15 -3.02 -0.22
N GLY A 502 -1.93 -4.29 -0.58
CA GLY A 502 -2.97 -5.28 -0.89
C GLY A 502 -3.59 -5.97 0.34
N LEU A 503 -2.97 -5.83 1.51
CA LEU A 503 -3.52 -6.28 2.79
C LEU A 503 -3.47 -5.12 3.80
N PRO A 504 -4.48 -4.23 3.82
CA PRO A 504 -4.48 -3.08 4.70
C PRO A 504 -4.90 -3.41 6.13
N ASP A 505 -5.36 -4.63 6.45
CA ASP A 505 -5.65 -5.00 7.85
C ASP A 505 -4.34 -5.37 8.58
N ALA A 506 -3.94 -4.53 9.54
CA ALA A 506 -2.70 -4.75 10.30
C ALA A 506 -2.77 -6.00 11.18
N ARG A 507 -3.96 -6.45 11.57
CA ARG A 507 -4.13 -7.56 12.50
C ARG A 507 -3.78 -8.87 11.83
N LEU A 508 -4.20 -9.08 10.58
CA LEU A 508 -3.77 -10.25 9.81
C LEU A 508 -2.25 -10.25 9.61
N GLU A 509 -1.66 -9.12 9.21
CA GLU A 509 -0.22 -8.99 9.00
C GLU A 509 0.59 -9.37 10.26
N LEU A 510 0.24 -8.79 11.41
CA LEU A 510 0.92 -9.05 12.68
C LEU A 510 0.85 -10.53 13.09
N ASN A 511 -0.31 -11.15 12.90
CA ASN A 511 -0.49 -12.58 13.21
C ASN A 511 0.29 -13.49 12.26
N VAL A 512 0.43 -13.11 10.99
CA VAL A 512 1.23 -13.87 10.01
C VAL A 512 2.72 -13.78 10.36
N TYR A 513 3.22 -12.59 10.73
CA TYR A 513 4.59 -12.46 11.23
C TYR A 513 4.83 -13.32 12.47
N ASP A 514 3.87 -13.32 13.41
CA ASP A 514 3.99 -14.13 14.62
C ASP A 514 4.00 -15.64 14.31
N LEU A 515 3.10 -16.08 13.42
CA LEU A 515 3.06 -17.47 12.96
C LEU A 515 4.40 -17.91 12.37
N LEU A 516 4.92 -17.16 11.38
CA LEU A 516 6.18 -17.52 10.72
C LEU A 516 7.35 -17.55 11.71
N ALA A 517 7.44 -16.54 12.60
CA ALA A 517 8.51 -16.46 13.57
C ALA A 517 8.46 -17.60 14.61
N ARG A 518 7.27 -17.98 15.09
CA ARG A 518 7.10 -19.11 16.04
C ARG A 518 7.57 -20.44 15.46
N PHE A 519 7.32 -20.66 14.17
CA PHE A 519 7.70 -21.90 13.48
C PHE A 519 9.08 -21.84 12.81
N GLY A 520 9.84 -20.76 13.03
CA GLY A 520 11.19 -20.59 12.47
C GLY A 520 11.21 -20.50 10.94
N LEU A 521 10.12 -20.03 10.34
CA LEU A 521 10.00 -19.87 8.89
C LEU A 521 10.48 -18.47 8.45
N PRO A 522 11.18 -18.36 7.32
CA PRO A 522 11.59 -17.07 6.80
C PRO A 522 10.36 -16.28 6.33
N PHE A 523 10.42 -14.95 6.49
CA PHE A 523 9.38 -14.03 6.06
C PHE A 523 9.30 -13.88 4.53
N GLY A 524 10.38 -14.24 3.84
CA GLY A 524 10.53 -14.05 2.41
C GLY A 524 11.31 -12.77 2.07
N PRO A 525 11.39 -12.41 0.78
CA PRO A 525 11.98 -11.16 0.36
C PRO A 525 11.04 -9.97 0.65
N TRP A 526 11.62 -8.83 0.97
CA TRP A 526 10.90 -7.56 1.09
C TRP A 526 10.62 -6.94 -0.28
N ILE A 527 9.40 -6.44 -0.47
CA ILE A 527 8.98 -5.67 -1.65
C ILE A 527 8.85 -4.21 -1.23
N GLY A 528 9.81 -3.39 -1.62
CA GLY A 528 9.83 -1.97 -1.33
C GLY A 528 11.21 -1.36 -1.54
N ASP A 529 11.33 -0.09 -1.17
CA ASP A 529 12.55 0.67 -1.34
C ASP A 529 13.66 0.20 -0.38
N GLU A 530 14.90 0.29 -0.85
CA GLU A 530 16.08 0.07 -0.01
C GLU A 530 16.19 1.20 1.02
N ILE A 531 16.37 0.81 2.29
CA ILE A 531 16.62 1.75 3.38
C ILE A 531 18.13 2.06 3.39
N PRO A 532 18.56 3.32 3.19
CA PRO A 532 19.96 3.69 2.98
C PRO A 532 20.77 3.70 4.30
N LEU A 533 20.88 2.54 4.95
CA LEU A 533 21.75 2.34 6.11
C LEU A 533 23.10 1.81 5.62
N ALA A 534 24.04 2.71 5.28
CA ALA A 534 25.38 2.35 4.80
C ALA A 534 26.01 1.21 5.62
N ALA A 535 26.52 0.18 4.94
CA ALA A 535 27.13 -0.98 5.58
C ALA A 535 28.38 -0.57 6.37
N ALA A 536 28.53 -1.09 7.59
CA ALA A 536 29.76 -0.89 8.36
C ALA A 536 30.92 -1.60 7.65
N GLY A 537 31.82 -0.85 7.02
CA GLY A 537 33.15 -1.35 6.63
C GLY A 537 33.48 -1.48 5.14
N ALA A 538 32.67 -1.00 4.19
CA ALA A 538 33.08 -0.98 2.78
C ALA A 538 33.64 0.40 2.39
N GLY A 539 34.95 0.59 2.59
CA GLY A 539 35.67 1.62 1.85
C GLY A 539 35.75 1.21 0.37
N ALA A 540 35.10 1.95 -0.52
CA ALA A 540 35.64 2.42 -1.81
C ALA A 540 34.53 2.82 -2.81
N ALA A 541 34.76 4.00 -3.40
CA ALA A 541 34.42 4.42 -4.76
C ALA A 541 32.95 4.61 -5.18
N GLY A 542 32.50 5.86 -5.02
CA GLY A 542 32.05 6.64 -6.18
C GLY A 542 30.63 6.41 -6.70
N VAL A 543 29.63 6.88 -5.95
CA VAL A 543 28.41 7.45 -6.54
C VAL A 543 28.10 8.74 -5.79
N ALA A 544 28.22 9.88 -6.47
CA ALA A 544 27.85 11.17 -5.92
C ALA A 544 26.32 11.25 -5.80
N CYS A 545 25.79 10.97 -4.62
CA CYS A 545 24.43 11.34 -4.25
C CYS A 545 24.39 12.84 -3.96
N GLY A 546 23.40 13.53 -4.54
CA GLY A 546 23.24 14.98 -4.45
C GLY A 546 23.14 15.48 -3.01
N ALA A 547 23.68 16.68 -2.80
CA ALA A 547 23.79 17.43 -1.55
C ALA A 547 22.65 17.20 -0.54
N GLY A 548 22.97 16.52 0.58
CA GLY A 548 22.06 16.33 1.71
C GLY A 548 22.48 15.27 2.76
N ASP A 549 23.46 14.40 2.48
CA ASP A 549 23.79 13.26 3.35
C ASP A 549 24.67 13.64 4.55
N GLY A 550 24.04 13.84 5.71
CA GLY A 550 24.69 13.58 7.00
C GLY A 550 24.82 12.07 7.20
N GLY A 551 25.99 11.59 7.63
CA GLY A 551 26.19 10.16 7.92
C GLY A 551 25.20 9.60 8.96
N VAL A 552 24.99 8.29 8.95
CA VAL A 552 24.11 7.60 9.91
C VAL A 552 24.59 7.85 11.35
N ALA A 553 23.70 8.28 12.23
CA ALA A 553 24.03 8.55 13.63
C ALA A 553 24.41 7.26 14.38
N ALA A 554 25.48 7.34 15.16
CA ALA A 554 25.86 6.33 16.14
C ALA A 554 25.23 6.65 17.49
N VAL A 555 24.38 5.75 18.00
CA VAL A 555 23.62 5.94 19.24
C VAL A 555 23.83 4.77 20.20
N ARG A 556 23.86 5.03 21.51
CA ARG A 556 24.08 3.97 22.50
C ARG A 556 22.83 3.08 22.61
N PRO A 557 22.95 1.76 22.43
CA PRO A 557 21.83 0.85 22.56
C PRO A 557 21.41 0.68 24.03
N THR A 558 20.11 0.44 24.23
CA THR A 558 19.47 0.04 25.48
C THR A 558 18.78 -1.30 25.23
N SER A 559 19.02 -2.30 26.08
CA SER A 559 18.37 -3.60 25.90
C SER A 559 16.87 -3.52 26.16
N LEU A 560 16.10 -4.30 25.41
CA LEU A 560 14.66 -4.42 25.59
C LEU A 560 14.33 -4.93 27.00
N ALA A 561 15.13 -5.86 27.53
CA ALA A 561 14.94 -6.38 28.88
C ALA A 561 15.03 -5.28 29.95
N ALA A 562 15.93 -4.30 29.80
CA ALA A 562 16.03 -3.17 30.73
C ALA A 562 14.78 -2.29 30.66
N LEU A 563 14.24 -2.05 29.47
CA LEU A 563 13.00 -1.29 29.28
C LEU A 563 11.75 -2.05 29.74
N LEU A 564 11.73 -3.37 29.69
CA LEU A 564 10.59 -4.15 30.18
C LEU A 564 10.66 -4.42 31.69
N GLY A 565 11.84 -4.29 32.30
CA GLY A 565 12.05 -4.46 33.75
C GLY A 565 11.81 -3.19 34.57
N ARG A 566 11.34 -2.11 33.95
CA ARG A 566 11.05 -0.84 34.62
C ARG A 566 9.91 -0.99 35.62
N PRO A 567 9.90 -0.22 36.72
CA PRO A 567 8.75 -0.20 37.63
C PRO A 567 7.47 0.26 36.91
N SER A 568 6.35 -0.39 37.22
CA SER A 568 5.04 -0.01 36.70
C SER A 568 4.64 1.39 37.13
N ARG A 569 3.98 2.15 36.26
CA ARG A 569 3.45 3.49 36.52
C ARG A 569 1.93 3.48 36.52
N ARG A 570 1.32 4.34 37.34
CA ARG A 570 -0.13 4.63 37.28
C ARG A 570 -0.37 6.12 37.19
N ARG A 571 -0.41 6.63 35.97
CA ARG A 571 -0.49 8.06 35.67
C ARG A 571 -1.91 8.60 35.49
N PHE A 572 -2.90 7.75 35.18
CA PHE A 572 -4.23 8.21 34.75
C PHE A 572 -5.34 7.92 35.77
N SER A 573 -6.33 8.82 35.82
CA SER A 573 -7.61 8.63 36.52
C SER A 573 -8.77 8.90 35.57
N ARG A 574 -9.84 8.10 35.68
CA ARG A 574 -11.10 8.39 34.99
C ARG A 574 -11.68 9.70 35.49
N VAL A 575 -12.26 10.48 34.57
CA VAL A 575 -12.94 11.75 34.85
C VAL A 575 -14.28 11.81 34.14
N ASP A 576 -15.15 12.70 34.58
CA ASP A 576 -16.44 12.94 33.93
C ASP A 576 -16.28 13.54 32.53
N PRO A 577 -17.23 13.29 31.60
CA PRO A 577 -17.22 13.87 30.26
C PRO A 577 -17.09 15.39 30.20
N SER A 578 -17.54 16.11 31.24
CA SER A 578 -17.44 17.57 31.34
C SER A 578 -16.00 18.08 31.41
N ALA A 579 -15.04 17.24 31.78
CA ALA A 579 -13.62 17.58 31.82
C ALA A 579 -12.95 17.46 30.44
N SER A 580 -13.57 16.80 29.47
CA SER A 580 -12.99 16.59 28.15
C SER A 580 -13.20 17.78 27.22
N ALA A 581 -12.15 18.12 26.47
CA ALA A 581 -12.24 19.02 25.33
C ALA A 581 -12.87 18.36 24.09
N GLY A 582 -13.30 17.10 24.19
CA GLY A 582 -13.85 16.25 23.13
C GLY A 582 -12.87 16.11 21.96
N PHE A 583 -11.70 15.53 22.18
CA PHE A 583 -10.78 15.23 21.08
C PHE A 583 -11.40 14.23 20.08
N LEU A 584 -12.11 13.22 20.57
CA LEU A 584 -12.78 12.22 19.74
C LEU A 584 -14.29 12.48 19.61
N GLU A 585 -14.82 12.16 18.43
CA GLU A 585 -16.24 12.19 18.12
C GLU A 585 -16.71 10.83 17.61
N VAL A 586 -17.78 10.31 18.20
CA VAL A 586 -18.52 9.16 17.64
C VAL A 586 -19.48 9.68 16.58
N ARG A 587 -19.23 9.30 15.33
CA ARG A 587 -20.12 9.54 14.20
C ARG A 587 -20.94 8.29 13.90
N ARG A 588 -22.05 8.50 13.20
CA ARG A 588 -22.91 7.43 12.71
C ARG A 588 -23.31 7.74 11.29
N ALA A 589 -23.20 6.74 10.43
CA ALA A 589 -23.63 6.84 9.05
C ALA A 589 -24.39 5.57 8.65
N ARG A 590 -25.33 5.71 7.73
CA ARG A 590 -25.96 4.60 7.02
C ARG A 590 -25.08 4.25 5.83
N PHE A 591 -24.52 3.04 5.85
CA PHE A 591 -23.70 2.51 4.76
C PHE A 591 -24.58 1.65 3.86
N GLU A 592 -24.71 2.06 2.61
CA GLU A 592 -25.48 1.37 1.58
C GLU A 592 -24.52 0.60 0.68
N GLU A 593 -24.67 -0.73 0.64
CA GLU A 593 -23.93 -1.59 -0.28
C GLU A 593 -24.66 -1.59 -1.64
N LEU A 594 -23.90 -1.35 -2.71
CA LEU A 594 -24.43 -1.11 -4.04
C LEU A 594 -24.06 -2.26 -5.00
N THR A 595 -25.03 -2.72 -5.81
CA THR A 595 -24.78 -3.55 -7.00
C THR A 595 -24.06 -2.76 -8.10
N ALA A 596 -23.61 -3.46 -9.15
CA ALA A 596 -23.00 -2.87 -10.34
C ALA A 596 -23.87 -1.86 -11.09
N ASP A 597 -25.21 -1.98 -11.03
CA ASP A 597 -26.19 -1.05 -11.60
C ASP A 597 -26.64 0.04 -10.62
N GLY A 598 -26.06 0.09 -9.41
CA GLY A 598 -26.32 1.12 -8.41
C GLY A 598 -27.52 0.86 -7.50
N GLY A 599 -28.16 -0.31 -7.60
CA GLY A 599 -29.19 -0.75 -6.66
C GLY A 599 -28.62 -1.04 -5.26
N VAL A 600 -29.40 -0.78 -4.21
CA VAL A 600 -28.98 -1.06 -2.83
C VAL A 600 -29.29 -2.51 -2.48
N VAL A 601 -28.28 -3.33 -2.22
CA VAL A 601 -28.46 -4.75 -1.83
C VAL A 601 -28.63 -4.94 -0.33
N ALA A 602 -27.96 -4.10 0.45
CA ALA A 602 -28.02 -4.12 1.89
C ALA A 602 -27.64 -2.73 2.41
N ALA A 603 -28.15 -2.38 3.57
CA ALA A 603 -27.78 -1.14 4.21
C ALA A 603 -27.82 -1.26 5.72
N ARG A 604 -26.78 -0.73 6.38
CA ARG A 604 -26.65 -0.76 7.83
C ARG A 604 -26.16 0.56 8.36
N GLU A 605 -26.69 0.95 9.50
CA GLU A 605 -26.09 2.04 10.26
C GLU A 605 -24.95 1.50 11.13
N LEU A 606 -23.78 2.13 11.03
CA LEU A 606 -22.63 1.82 11.87
C LEU A 606 -22.13 3.08 12.56
N GLU A 607 -21.63 2.90 13.77
CA GLU A 607 -20.90 3.93 14.51
C GLU A 607 -19.41 3.79 14.25
N TYR A 608 -18.72 4.92 14.12
CA TYR A 608 -17.27 4.98 13.97
C TYR A 608 -16.71 6.21 14.67
N VAL A 609 -15.43 6.18 15.04
CA VAL A 609 -14.77 7.28 15.75
C VAL A 609 -13.78 8.03 14.86
N VAL A 610 -13.85 9.36 14.93
CA VAL A 610 -12.89 10.27 14.27
C VAL A 610 -12.38 11.34 15.25
N PRO A 611 -11.16 11.86 15.06
CA PRO A 611 -10.70 13.03 15.78
C PRO A 611 -11.39 14.31 15.27
N ARG A 612 -11.76 15.23 16.17
CA ARG A 612 -12.30 16.55 15.80
C ARG A 612 -11.22 17.52 15.29
N PRO A 613 -10.11 17.76 16.01
CA PRO A 613 -9.15 18.80 15.62
C PRO A 613 -8.18 18.38 14.50
N LEU A 614 -8.03 17.07 14.26
CA LEU A 614 -7.08 16.50 13.30
C LEU A 614 -7.81 15.69 12.21
N GLY A 615 -7.06 15.23 11.21
CA GLY A 615 -7.53 14.30 10.20
C GLY A 615 -7.48 12.85 10.68
N VAL A 616 -7.94 11.94 9.82
CA VAL A 616 -7.96 10.49 10.08
C VAL A 616 -6.66 9.78 9.63
N LEU A 617 -5.71 10.53 9.10
CA LEU A 617 -4.42 10.01 8.65
C LEU A 617 -3.41 10.07 9.80
N THR A 618 -2.64 9.00 9.94
CA THR A 618 -1.56 8.88 10.94
C THR A 618 -0.27 8.53 10.21
N VAL A 619 0.85 9.12 10.61
CA VAL A 619 2.18 8.62 10.22
C VAL A 619 2.78 7.89 11.41
N SER A 620 3.19 6.64 11.21
CA SER A 620 3.96 5.86 12.18
C SER A 620 5.40 5.73 11.69
N THR A 621 6.37 5.91 12.58
CA THR A 621 7.78 6.00 12.17
C THR A 621 8.64 4.82 12.65
N ALA A 622 9.53 4.36 11.79
CA ALA A 622 10.67 3.53 12.17
C ALA A 622 11.94 4.40 12.13
N LEU A 623 12.39 4.86 13.31
CA LEU A 623 13.60 5.68 13.43
C LEU A 623 14.83 4.78 13.55
N LEU A 624 15.59 4.66 12.47
CA LEU A 624 16.69 3.71 12.37
C LEU A 624 18.04 4.41 12.52
N ALA A 625 18.89 3.86 13.38
CA ALA A 625 20.25 4.30 13.61
C ALA A 625 21.19 3.10 13.74
N ARG A 626 22.47 3.35 13.98
CA ARG A 626 23.45 2.29 14.30
C ARG A 626 23.96 2.44 15.73
N ALA A 627 24.25 1.33 16.38
CA ALA A 627 25.09 1.36 17.57
C ALA A 627 26.58 1.47 17.19
N PRO A 628 27.46 1.86 18.14
CA PRO A 628 28.91 1.78 17.93
C PRO A 628 29.41 0.38 17.56
N SER A 629 28.68 -0.68 17.95
CA SER A 629 28.95 -2.08 17.56
C SER A 629 28.67 -2.38 16.09
N GLY A 630 27.97 -1.48 15.39
CA GLY A 630 27.47 -1.68 14.02
C GLY A 630 26.05 -2.25 13.94
N GLU A 631 25.48 -2.72 15.07
CA GLU A 631 24.12 -3.26 15.09
C GLU A 631 23.08 -2.19 14.74
N ILE A 632 21.96 -2.62 14.15
CA ILE A 632 20.87 -1.72 13.79
C ILE A 632 19.93 -1.59 14.99
N VAL A 633 19.63 -0.34 15.35
CA VAL A 633 18.75 0.00 16.47
C VAL A 633 17.56 0.81 15.98
N LEU A 634 16.44 0.66 16.69
CA LEU A 634 15.21 1.42 16.50
C LEU A 634 15.02 2.39 17.67
N GLY A 635 14.69 3.65 17.36
CA GLY A 635 14.25 4.62 18.35
C GLY A 635 12.84 4.29 18.84
N VAL A 636 12.72 3.99 20.14
CA VAL A 636 11.46 3.65 20.82
C VAL A 636 11.16 4.72 21.86
N ASP A 637 9.93 5.21 21.88
CA ASP A 637 9.48 6.15 22.89
C ASP A 637 8.85 5.41 24.08
N ASP A 638 9.24 5.84 25.28
CA ASP A 638 8.71 5.33 26.53
C ASP A 638 7.56 6.22 27.00
N HIS A 639 6.35 5.84 26.62
CA HIS A 639 5.16 6.66 26.81
C HIS A 639 4.28 6.14 27.94
N ASP A 640 3.34 6.99 28.36
CA ASP A 640 2.27 6.64 29.27
C ASP A 640 0.95 6.79 28.52
N LEU A 641 0.16 5.72 28.39
CA LEU A 641 -1.15 5.78 27.75
C LEU A 641 -2.26 5.21 28.66
N PRO A 642 -3.44 5.84 28.69
CA PRO A 642 -4.55 5.38 29.54
C PRO A 642 -5.12 4.03 29.08
N ALA A 643 -5.06 3.71 27.79
CA ALA A 643 -5.45 2.40 27.28
C ALA A 643 -4.59 1.27 27.86
N ALA A 644 -3.26 1.45 27.88
CA ALA A 644 -2.35 0.48 28.49
C ALA A 644 -2.67 0.28 29.98
N GLN A 645 -2.84 1.39 30.72
CA GLN A 645 -3.17 1.33 32.15
C GLN A 645 -4.49 0.59 32.42
N SER A 646 -5.47 0.73 31.52
CA SER A 646 -6.79 0.14 31.70
C SER A 646 -6.78 -1.40 31.56
N PHE A 647 -5.87 -1.95 30.74
CA PHE A 647 -5.77 -3.40 30.52
C PHE A 647 -4.72 -4.07 31.42
N SER A 648 -3.53 -3.47 31.58
CA SER A 648 -2.42 -4.09 32.33
C SER A 648 -2.30 -3.58 33.77
N GLY A 649 -2.96 -2.47 34.12
CA GLY A 649 -2.74 -1.75 35.36
C GLY A 649 -1.50 -0.83 35.34
N ASP A 650 -0.69 -0.87 34.28
CA ASP A 650 0.50 -0.05 34.07
C ASP A 650 0.29 0.91 32.89
N SER A 651 0.44 2.21 33.11
CA SER A 651 0.36 3.21 32.03
C SER A 651 1.54 3.13 31.08
N GLY A 652 2.67 2.60 31.53
CA GLY A 652 3.90 2.53 30.76
C GLY A 652 3.78 1.62 29.54
N ILE A 653 4.12 2.17 28.38
CA ILE A 653 4.09 1.46 27.11
C ILE A 653 5.22 1.94 26.20
N LEU A 654 5.89 0.99 25.55
CA LEU A 654 6.85 1.28 24.50
C LEU A 654 6.10 1.48 23.18
N VAL A 655 6.33 2.60 22.52
CA VAL A 655 5.63 2.96 21.27
C VAL A 655 6.63 3.38 20.18
N ALA A 656 6.24 3.21 18.93
CA ALA A 656 6.89 3.92 17.83
C ALA A 656 6.37 5.36 17.81
N PRO A 657 7.24 6.38 17.63
CA PRO A 657 6.78 7.75 17.44
C PRO A 657 5.80 7.81 16.26
N ALA A 658 4.61 8.32 16.54
CA ALA A 658 3.52 8.38 15.58
C ALA A 658 2.66 9.62 15.82
N TRP A 659 2.16 10.21 14.73
CA TRP A 659 1.38 11.45 14.78
C TRP A 659 0.16 11.36 13.87
N ARG A 660 -1.00 11.76 14.41
CA ARG A 660 -2.16 12.11 13.59
C ARG A 660 -1.89 13.42 12.86
N LEU A 661 -2.23 13.48 11.58
CA LEU A 661 -1.92 14.63 10.74
C LEU A 661 -3.01 15.72 10.83
N PRO A 662 -2.62 17.00 10.74
CA PRO A 662 -3.57 18.08 10.47
C PRO A 662 -4.32 17.85 9.15
N ARG A 663 -5.59 18.28 9.05
CA ARG A 663 -6.40 18.13 7.83
C ARG A 663 -5.83 18.88 6.60
N SER A 664 -4.97 19.88 6.84
CA SER A 664 -4.25 20.61 5.80
C SER A 664 -3.12 19.81 5.15
N VAL A 665 -2.66 18.71 5.77
CA VAL A 665 -1.61 17.84 5.23
C VAL A 665 -2.28 16.79 4.34
N SER A 666 -2.18 16.98 3.04
CA SER A 666 -2.88 16.16 2.03
C SER A 666 -1.96 15.41 1.06
N ALA A 667 -0.64 15.52 1.22
CA ALA A 667 0.35 14.89 0.35
C ALA A 667 1.49 14.27 1.17
N LEU A 668 2.08 13.19 0.66
CA LEU A 668 3.16 12.47 1.33
C LEU A 668 4.36 13.36 1.68
N SER A 669 4.76 14.27 0.78
CA SER A 669 5.86 15.21 1.02
C SER A 669 5.58 16.21 2.14
N ALA A 670 4.32 16.67 2.25
CA ALA A 670 3.90 17.55 3.34
C ALA A 670 3.85 16.79 4.68
N ALA A 671 3.44 15.51 4.66
CA ALA A 671 3.46 14.65 5.83
C ALA A 671 4.91 14.36 6.29
N GLU A 672 5.84 14.11 5.37
CA GLU A 672 7.26 13.95 5.69
C GLU A 672 7.83 15.22 6.35
N ALA A 673 7.55 16.40 5.78
CA ALA A 673 8.00 17.67 6.32
C ALA A 673 7.46 17.91 7.74
N PHE A 674 6.15 17.65 7.95
CA PHE A 674 5.51 17.74 9.26
C PHE A 674 6.18 16.81 10.28
N VAL A 675 6.40 15.54 9.93
CA VAL A 675 7.01 14.56 10.83
C VAL A 675 8.46 14.92 11.15
N ARG A 676 9.24 15.40 10.17
CA ARG A 676 10.62 15.87 10.39
C ARG A 676 10.67 17.01 11.40
N GLU A 677 9.76 17.99 11.26
CA GLU A 677 9.65 19.10 12.21
C GLU A 677 9.31 18.60 13.63
N ARG A 678 8.37 17.66 13.75
CA ARG A 678 8.00 17.07 15.05
C ARG A 678 9.12 16.26 15.68
N LEU A 679 9.88 15.50 14.90
CA LEU A 679 11.05 14.74 15.38
C LEU A 679 12.13 15.66 15.95
N GLU A 680 12.40 16.77 15.29
CA GLU A 680 13.37 17.76 15.76
C GLU A 680 12.85 18.50 17.00
N ALA A 681 11.59 18.94 16.99
CA ALA A 681 11.00 19.70 18.09
C ALA A 681 10.76 18.86 19.36
N GLU A 682 10.21 17.66 19.24
CA GLU A 682 9.80 16.82 20.38
C GLU A 682 10.92 15.94 20.91
N TYR A 683 11.84 15.49 20.04
CA TYR A 683 12.91 14.53 20.40
C TYR A 683 14.33 15.05 20.17
N GLY A 684 14.52 16.21 19.53
CA GLY A 684 15.85 16.71 19.17
C GLY A 684 16.56 15.84 18.14
N VAL A 685 15.82 15.05 17.35
CA VAL A 685 16.37 14.09 16.39
C VAL A 685 16.28 14.67 14.97
N ARG A 686 17.41 14.67 14.26
CA ARG A 686 17.47 15.01 12.84
C ARG A 686 17.58 13.73 12.01
N VAL A 687 16.85 13.73 10.90
CA VAL A 687 16.70 12.56 10.03
C VAL A 687 17.01 12.88 8.57
N GLY A 688 17.34 11.87 7.78
CA GLY A 688 17.45 11.93 6.32
C GLY A 688 16.09 11.91 5.63
N ALA A 689 16.06 11.61 4.34
CA ALA A 689 14.80 11.39 3.60
C ALA A 689 14.01 10.19 4.16
N ALA A 690 12.68 10.27 4.10
CA ALA A 690 11.82 9.14 4.45
C ALA A 690 11.85 8.06 3.37
N VAL A 691 11.69 6.80 3.80
CA VAL A 691 11.42 5.66 2.93
C VAL A 691 10.06 5.08 3.32
N GLU A 692 9.18 4.81 2.36
CA GLU A 692 7.92 4.14 2.65
C GLU A 692 8.19 2.71 3.14
N LEU A 693 7.67 2.38 4.32
CA LEU A 693 7.88 1.08 4.95
C LEU A 693 6.69 0.16 4.67
N GLY A 694 6.49 -0.13 3.38
CA GLY A 694 5.38 -0.90 2.85
C GLY A 694 4.07 -0.12 2.79
N GLY A 695 2.98 -0.77 2.36
CA GLY A 695 1.68 -0.14 2.15
C GLY A 695 1.00 0.35 3.43
N ALA A 696 0.14 1.37 3.29
CA ALA A 696 -0.64 1.89 4.39
C ALA A 696 -1.56 0.81 5.01
N TYR A 697 -1.79 0.90 6.33
CA TYR A 697 -2.57 -0.08 7.06
C TYR A 697 -3.62 0.56 7.97
N ARG A 698 -4.61 -0.24 8.36
CA ARG A 698 -5.72 0.11 9.25
C ARG A 698 -5.53 -0.63 10.56
N PRO A 699 -5.41 0.09 11.69
CA PRO A 699 -5.24 -0.56 12.98
C PRO A 699 -6.54 -1.23 13.45
N SER A 700 -7.69 -0.60 13.19
CA SER A 700 -9.01 -1.13 13.61
C SER A 700 -10.11 -0.73 12.60
N ALA A 701 -10.14 -1.42 11.45
CA ALA A 701 -11.02 -1.12 10.31
C ALA A 701 -12.53 -1.21 10.62
N GLY A 702 -12.91 -1.84 11.74
CA GLY A 702 -14.30 -1.92 12.21
C GLY A 702 -14.71 -0.82 13.19
N LEU A 703 -13.80 0.07 13.59
CA LEU A 703 -14.04 1.08 14.63
C LEU A 703 -13.74 2.51 14.17
N THR A 704 -12.69 2.68 13.36
CA THR A 704 -12.23 3.98 12.92
C THR A 704 -11.85 3.95 11.43
N PRO A 705 -12.08 5.02 10.67
CA PRO A 705 -11.54 5.17 9.32
C PRO A 705 -10.02 5.41 9.28
N GLU A 706 -9.34 5.41 10.43
CA GLU A 706 -7.90 5.66 10.52
C GLU A 706 -7.10 4.86 9.49
N LEU A 707 -6.23 5.57 8.78
CA LEU A 707 -5.27 5.01 7.85
C LEU A 707 -3.87 5.47 8.26
N VAL A 708 -2.97 4.50 8.46
CA VAL A 708 -1.63 4.73 8.96
C VAL A 708 -0.64 4.54 7.82
N GLN A 709 0.13 5.59 7.53
CA GLN A 709 1.28 5.55 6.61
C GLN A 709 2.56 5.23 7.41
N PRO A 710 3.18 4.06 7.21
CA PRO A 710 4.44 3.72 7.87
C PRO A 710 5.63 4.29 7.09
N LEU A 711 6.50 5.06 7.76
CA LEU A 711 7.71 5.64 7.19
C LEU A 711 8.95 5.23 7.98
N ALA A 712 10.00 4.80 7.29
CA ALA A 712 11.33 4.63 7.87
C ALA A 712 12.16 5.89 7.69
N PHE A 713 12.84 6.32 8.74
CA PHE A 713 13.77 7.45 8.72
C PHE A 713 15.14 6.99 9.18
N VAL A 714 16.18 7.29 8.40
CA VAL A 714 17.57 7.14 8.84
C VAL A 714 17.95 8.35 9.67
N VAL A 715 18.37 8.13 10.90
CA VAL A 715 18.77 9.18 11.83
C VAL A 715 20.15 9.70 11.46
N THR A 716 20.29 11.02 11.31
CA THR A 716 21.55 11.68 10.95
C THR A 716 22.18 12.41 12.14
N ALA A 717 21.37 12.79 13.12
CA ALA A 717 21.86 13.25 14.42
C ALA A 717 20.82 12.97 15.52
N ALA A 718 21.30 12.58 16.70
CA ALA A 718 20.47 12.39 17.89
C ALA A 718 21.15 13.03 19.11
N PRO A 719 20.40 13.44 20.14
CA PRO A 719 20.97 13.95 21.39
C PRO A 719 21.87 12.89 22.05
N ALA A 720 22.97 13.32 22.67
CA ALA A 720 23.82 12.42 23.45
C ALA A 720 23.00 11.80 24.59
N SER A 721 22.95 10.47 24.68
CA SER A 721 22.31 9.77 25.79
C SER A 721 23.10 10.06 27.07
N ALA A 722 22.62 10.97 27.92
CA ALA A 722 23.08 11.01 29.31
C ALA A 722 22.72 9.65 29.94
N GLY A 723 23.70 8.99 30.57
CA GLY A 723 23.52 7.68 31.19
C GLY A 723 22.29 7.63 32.11
N ALA A 724 21.73 6.42 32.29
CA ALA A 724 20.61 6.17 33.19
C ALA A 724 20.79 6.92 34.52
N PRO A 725 19.76 7.63 35.03
CA PRO A 725 19.90 8.33 36.29
C PRO A 725 20.15 7.31 37.42
N ALA A 726 21.25 7.50 38.13
CA ALA A 726 21.44 6.88 39.42
C ALA A 726 20.46 7.54 40.41
N SER A 727 19.51 6.75 40.91
CA SER A 727 18.54 7.06 41.97
C SER A 727 17.38 8.02 41.63
N ALA A 728 16.18 7.61 42.05
CA ALA A 728 14.90 8.28 41.84
C ALA A 728 14.66 9.48 42.79
N ALA A 729 15.69 10.24 43.13
CA ALA A 729 15.59 11.29 44.15
C ALA A 729 16.32 12.58 43.74
N ALA A 730 15.87 13.19 42.64
CA ALA A 730 15.94 14.64 42.37
C ALA A 730 15.66 14.89 40.88
N MET A 731 14.39 15.05 40.51
CA MET A 731 14.05 15.84 39.33
C MET A 731 13.88 17.28 39.80
N PRO A 732 14.54 18.28 39.19
CA PRO A 732 14.24 19.67 39.50
C PRO A 732 12.81 19.97 39.03
N GLU A 733 12.05 20.70 39.85
CA GLU A 733 10.72 21.20 39.51
C GLU A 733 10.78 22.00 38.21
N VAL A 734 10.07 21.53 37.19
CA VAL A 734 9.89 22.23 35.92
C VAL A 734 8.52 22.89 35.95
N ALA A 735 8.48 24.19 35.69
CA ALA A 735 7.26 25.00 35.68
C ALA A 735 6.24 24.49 34.63
N PRO A 736 4.92 24.64 34.88
CA PRO A 736 3.90 24.18 33.95
C PRO A 736 3.97 25.01 32.66
N GLY A 737 4.31 24.37 31.54
CA GLY A 737 4.34 24.99 30.21
C GLY A 737 5.67 24.92 29.44
N SER A 738 6.72 24.27 29.96
CA SER A 738 7.92 23.98 29.15
C SER A 738 7.96 22.50 28.74
N ASP A 739 7.95 22.25 27.42
CA ASP A 739 8.17 20.93 26.83
C ASP A 739 9.54 20.38 27.28
N ALA A 740 9.54 19.46 28.23
CA ALA A 740 10.69 18.59 28.42
C ALA A 740 10.74 17.67 27.19
N ALA A 741 11.80 17.80 26.37
CA ALA A 741 12.00 16.96 25.19
C ALA A 741 11.79 15.47 25.54
N ARG A 742 10.91 14.80 24.80
CA ARG A 742 10.68 13.35 24.91
C ARG A 742 11.99 12.64 24.59
N ARG A 743 12.26 11.52 25.26
CA ARG A 743 13.53 10.80 25.10
C ARG A 743 13.30 9.45 24.42
N LEU A 744 14.00 9.23 23.30
CA LEU A 744 14.05 7.92 22.67
C LEU A 744 15.03 7.00 23.42
N SER A 745 14.61 5.75 23.59
CA SER A 745 15.51 4.64 23.88
C SER A 745 15.84 3.92 22.59
N TRP A 746 17.13 3.69 22.33
CA TRP A 746 17.58 3.03 21.11
C TRP A 746 17.71 1.53 21.35
N VAL A 747 16.76 0.74 20.85
CA VAL A 747 16.71 -0.70 21.13
C VAL A 747 17.23 -1.48 19.94
N PRO A 748 18.09 -2.50 20.11
CA PRO A 748 18.46 -3.39 19.01
C PRO A 748 17.22 -3.94 18.30
N LEU A 749 17.15 -3.75 16.98
CA LEU A 749 15.96 -4.09 16.20
C LEU A 749 15.62 -5.59 16.30
N ILE A 750 16.66 -6.43 16.37
CA ILE A 750 16.52 -7.89 16.56
C ILE A 750 15.88 -8.21 17.92
N GLU A 751 16.22 -7.47 18.99
CA GLU A 751 15.60 -7.67 20.31
C GLU A 751 14.11 -7.33 20.29
N LEU A 752 13.71 -6.27 19.59
CA LEU A 752 12.29 -5.91 19.44
C LEU A 752 11.49 -6.99 18.71
N VAL A 753 12.04 -7.55 17.65
CA VAL A 753 11.36 -8.59 16.86
C VAL A 753 11.31 -9.93 17.60
N ALA A 754 12.40 -10.30 18.28
CA ALA A 754 12.42 -11.49 19.13
C ALA A 754 11.45 -11.33 20.33
N GLY A 755 11.38 -10.13 20.91
CA GLY A 755 10.50 -9.79 22.03
C GLY A 755 9.09 -9.34 21.66
N ARG A 756 8.67 -9.48 20.40
CA ARG A 756 7.40 -8.93 19.85
C ARG A 756 6.16 -9.26 20.69
N GLU A 757 6.12 -10.45 21.31
CA GLU A 757 4.99 -10.90 22.15
C GLU A 757 4.81 -10.05 23.41
N ARG A 758 5.87 -9.36 23.85
CA ARG A 758 5.90 -8.47 25.02
C ARG A 758 5.72 -7.00 24.68
N LEU A 759 5.59 -6.64 23.40
CA LEU A 759 5.37 -5.27 22.94
C LEU A 759 3.87 -5.05 22.73
N PRO A 760 3.13 -4.34 23.60
CA PRO A 760 1.69 -4.23 23.45
C PRO A 760 1.23 -3.18 22.42
N ASP A 761 2.11 -2.31 21.92
CA ASP A 761 1.74 -1.29 20.91
C ASP A 761 1.72 -1.87 19.48
N GLY A 762 0.58 -1.77 18.81
CA GLY A 762 0.40 -2.25 17.43
C GLY A 762 1.30 -1.53 16.43
N HIS A 763 1.45 -0.20 16.55
CA HIS A 763 2.28 0.58 15.63
C HIS A 763 3.76 0.21 15.73
N LEU A 764 4.29 0.09 16.95
CA LEU A 764 5.67 -0.35 17.20
C LEU A 764 5.94 -1.73 16.62
N ARG A 765 4.99 -2.67 16.76
CA ARG A 765 5.15 -4.00 16.17
C ARG A 765 5.24 -3.95 14.66
N VAL A 766 4.34 -3.24 13.99
CA VAL A 766 4.37 -3.10 12.53
C VAL A 766 5.68 -2.45 12.10
N ALA A 767 6.08 -1.34 12.73
CA ALA A 767 7.33 -0.64 12.43
C ALA A 767 8.57 -1.54 12.61
N ALA A 768 8.68 -2.26 13.73
CA ALA A 768 9.82 -3.14 14.01
C ALA A 768 9.86 -4.34 13.06
N LEU A 769 8.73 -5.03 12.85
CA LEU A 769 8.67 -6.22 11.99
C LEU A 769 8.94 -5.88 10.53
N ARG A 770 8.32 -4.81 10.01
CA ARG A 770 8.57 -4.36 8.63
C ARG A 770 10.00 -3.85 8.44
N ALA A 771 10.54 -3.07 9.39
CA ALA A 771 11.93 -2.60 9.29
C ALA A 771 12.92 -3.77 9.30
N ALA A 772 12.74 -4.76 10.16
CA ALA A 772 13.60 -5.93 10.20
C ALA A 772 13.50 -6.77 8.92
N HIS A 773 12.28 -6.94 8.39
CA HIS A 773 12.05 -7.63 7.12
C HIS A 773 12.71 -6.90 5.94
N ALA A 774 12.55 -5.57 5.85
CA ALA A 774 13.18 -4.73 4.84
C ALA A 774 14.71 -4.78 4.87
N LEU A 775 15.29 -4.93 6.06
CA LEU A 775 16.73 -5.00 6.27
C LEU A 775 17.28 -6.44 6.21
N GLY A 776 16.45 -7.44 5.93
CA GLY A 776 16.86 -8.84 5.83
C GLY A 776 17.39 -9.42 7.14
N LEU A 777 16.97 -8.88 8.30
CA LEU A 777 17.45 -9.36 9.59
C LEU A 777 16.82 -10.72 9.91
N ALA A 778 17.68 -11.72 10.13
CA ALA A 778 17.25 -13.07 10.48
C ALA A 778 16.60 -13.09 11.87
N ILE A 779 15.45 -13.74 11.96
CA ILE A 779 14.73 -13.93 13.21
C ILE A 779 14.94 -15.37 13.61
N ALA A 780 15.81 -15.58 14.60
CA ALA A 780 15.98 -16.91 15.18
C ALA A 780 14.65 -17.34 15.84
N PRO A 781 14.24 -18.62 15.70
CA PRO A 781 13.08 -19.11 16.42
C PRO A 781 13.30 -18.98 17.94
N PRO A 782 12.29 -18.57 18.72
CA PRO A 782 12.43 -18.45 20.18
C PRO A 782 12.66 -19.81 20.86
N HIS A 783 12.28 -20.93 20.22
CA HIS A 783 12.46 -22.29 20.73
C HIS A 783 12.80 -23.28 19.60
N PRO A 784 13.77 -24.20 19.78
CA PRO A 784 13.93 -25.34 18.89
C PRO A 784 12.69 -26.26 18.97
N ARG A 785 12.36 -26.86 17.81
CA ARG A 785 11.18 -27.72 17.59
C ARG A 785 11.06 -28.89 18.56
#